data_AF-A0A925CJR0-F1
#
_entry.id   AF-A0A925CJR0-F1
#
_cell.length_a   1.000
_cell.length_b   1.000
_cell.length_c   1.000
_cell.angle_alpha   90.00
_cell.angle_beta   90.00
_cell.angle_gamma   90.00
#
_symmetry.space_group_name_H-M   'P 1'
#
loop_
_entity.id
_entity.type
_entity.pdbx_description
1 polymer ?
#
loop_
_entity_poly.entity_id
_entity_poly.type
_entity_poly.pdbx_seq_one_letter_code
_entity_poly.pdbx_strand_id
1 'polypeptide(L)'
;MGGFDYRNDWTTAIISIPSEDVIGAPRLGTMITRSTARLHTRHPTTYIAALMLVFLLIGLNGCSRLPAVHYSADTVIHGSLGGHPIEHVVILAIDGLEHGTLVKYLTRNPPRKPGGLHDLLGVRVDPSGLQLTKGIAVQQPTTVFPSYTYAAWTSMFTGVFPGAHGIAGNSLFFREREVARQFTEYHIDAVKVQLSDDFLSDDINSRVKTIYEYIGQSGGQSIVVHHMLTRGSGQGAIRSDFDTLLSYLQNRSDAVDENALWAAVKSLQDFNGAAKEGAELKLPSLMTLYFAGLDHAEHLSPENPEQARLEYLQHLDDLIAKFIAGDPAIVRNHHATSVSDVTPVDPIRWRGLRDEPVMQRTLFVLVSDHGHTSIDWDKVLGIEDLNVVFTELTKTSGKAYHLETPALGNESFLSRVRASLEFFSNGTVSGGSNIVATLNGGALGLHVKPAQGQWKDTPDYQGDIAPILKHLLLTLHKNEQGPEAVLSKQGNRYVFIPYRYDGAAIQLLPAVPLDQSPLNSPAYPMAVQRLNGLASRLPTDAQSAPDIVLLADRSKKLTYLNKRDWRVLEGLDVTTHRHFHSDHGHLNASDSLVPIIFVRGGQEGREALATICEASVVDVTPTILDILGLLPSFHATLQNRPDEMKGHSLIDAIDRIVTKDHPTGNENICGSHITVPLP
;
A
#
# COMPACT_ATOMS: atom_id res chain seq x y z
N MET A 1 29.37 27.37 50.51
CA MET A 1 29.84 25.98 50.36
C MET A 1 29.86 25.69 48.87
N GLY A 2 31.05 25.80 48.28
CA GLY A 2 31.28 25.87 46.83
C GLY A 2 31.79 24.55 46.26
N GLY A 3 31.57 24.39 44.95
CA GLY A 3 31.87 23.19 44.17
C GLY A 3 33.34 23.01 43.79
N PHE A 4 33.59 21.97 42.98
CA PHE A 4 34.81 21.81 42.20
C PHE A 4 34.55 21.07 40.89
N ASP A 5 35.21 21.63 39.88
CA ASP A 5 35.37 21.25 38.47
C ASP A 5 36.39 20.10 38.33
N TYR A 6 36.22 19.21 37.36
CA TYR A 6 37.26 18.27 36.92
C TYR A 6 37.18 18.06 35.41
N ARG A 7 38.02 18.82 34.69
CA ARG A 7 38.57 18.44 33.39
C ARG A 7 39.73 17.48 33.62
N ASN A 8 39.84 16.43 32.80
CA ASN A 8 41.11 15.75 32.57
C ASN A 8 41.22 15.30 31.12
N ASP A 9 42.31 15.74 30.51
CA ASP A 9 42.87 15.39 29.22
C ASP A 9 43.15 13.89 29.09
N TRP A 10 42.91 13.33 27.91
CA TRP A 10 43.55 12.11 27.45
C TRP A 10 44.30 12.39 26.15
N THR A 11 45.63 12.38 26.28
CA THR A 11 46.60 12.44 25.19
C THR A 11 46.72 11.09 24.49
N THR A 12 46.83 11.17 23.18
CA THR A 12 46.95 10.12 22.17
C THR A 12 48.23 9.28 22.36
N ALA A 13 48.08 7.96 22.43
CA ALA A 13 49.17 7.00 22.19
C ALA A 13 48.91 6.27 20.87
N ILE A 14 49.75 6.55 19.87
CA ILE A 14 49.78 5.86 18.57
C ILE A 14 50.63 4.61 18.75
N ILE A 15 50.01 3.42 18.65
CA ILE A 15 50.71 2.14 18.49
C ILE A 15 50.55 1.72 17.04
N SER A 16 51.66 1.70 16.31
CA SER A 16 51.79 1.16 14.96
C SER A 16 51.83 -0.37 15.00
N ILE A 17 50.92 -1.01 14.25
CA ILE A 17 50.93 -2.45 13.95
C ILE A 17 51.26 -2.61 12.46
N PRO A 18 52.15 -3.55 12.05
CA PRO A 18 52.52 -3.72 10.66
C PRO A 18 51.42 -4.44 9.87
N SER A 19 51.19 -3.95 8.65
CA SER A 19 50.27 -4.52 7.65
C SER A 19 50.88 -5.76 7.00
N GLU A 20 50.21 -6.90 7.11
CA GLU A 20 50.39 -8.03 6.20
C GLU A 20 49.40 -7.92 5.03
N ASP A 21 49.91 -8.21 3.83
CA ASP A 21 49.22 -8.16 2.55
C ASP A 21 48.06 -9.16 2.48
N VAL A 22 46.84 -8.66 2.57
CA VAL A 22 45.62 -9.39 2.16
C VAL A 22 45.12 -8.76 0.86
N ILE A 23 45.04 -9.60 -0.18
CA ILE A 23 44.51 -9.28 -1.51
C ILE A 23 43.08 -8.74 -1.34
N GLY A 24 42.94 -7.42 -1.40
CA GLY A 24 41.69 -6.70 -1.16
C GLY A 24 40.70 -6.85 -2.30
N ALA A 25 39.56 -7.47 -2.03
CA ALA A 25 38.36 -7.28 -2.84
C ALA A 25 37.95 -5.79 -2.76
N PRO A 26 37.60 -5.13 -3.88
CA PRO A 26 37.17 -3.74 -3.86
C PRO A 26 35.87 -3.60 -3.05
N ARG A 27 35.86 -2.70 -2.06
CA ARG A 27 34.64 -2.31 -1.34
C ARG A 27 33.64 -1.71 -2.33
N LEU A 28 32.37 -2.10 -2.24
CA LEU A 28 31.29 -1.62 -3.12
C LEU A 28 31.24 -0.08 -3.20
N GLY A 29 31.57 0.60 -2.08
CA GLY A 29 31.63 2.06 -2.01
C GLY A 29 32.63 2.76 -2.93
N THR A 30 33.74 2.13 -3.35
CA THR A 30 34.73 2.76 -4.25
C THR A 30 34.43 2.55 -5.75
N MET A 31 33.58 1.59 -6.11
CA MET A 31 33.11 1.45 -7.50
C MET A 31 32.03 2.48 -7.85
N ILE A 32 31.16 2.83 -6.90
CA ILE A 32 30.03 3.73 -7.12
C ILE A 32 30.50 5.17 -7.41
N THR A 33 31.58 5.62 -6.76
CA THR A 33 32.13 6.98 -6.95
C THR A 33 32.75 7.24 -8.32
N ARG A 34 33.09 6.20 -9.10
CA ARG A 34 33.64 6.37 -10.47
C ARG A 34 32.59 6.38 -11.58
N SER A 35 31.33 6.02 -11.30
CA SER A 35 30.27 5.94 -12.31
C SER A 35 29.42 7.21 -12.47
N THR A 36 29.57 8.21 -11.59
CA THR A 36 28.77 9.45 -11.62
C THR A 36 29.41 10.59 -12.42
N ALA A 37 30.69 10.47 -12.81
CA ALA A 37 31.43 11.51 -13.50
C ALA A 37 31.26 11.42 -15.04
N ARG A 38 30.08 11.79 -15.56
CA ARG A 38 29.79 12.30 -16.93
C ARG A 38 28.30 12.10 -17.27
N LEU A 39 27.42 12.85 -16.60
CA LEU A 39 26.07 13.08 -17.11
C LEU A 39 26.06 14.49 -17.69
N HIS A 40 25.84 14.60 -19.00
CA HIS A 40 25.66 15.89 -19.68
C HIS A 40 24.39 16.56 -19.14
N THR A 41 24.53 17.79 -18.64
CA THR A 41 23.41 18.65 -18.22
C THR A 41 22.48 18.91 -19.40
N ARG A 42 21.41 18.14 -19.54
CA ARG A 42 20.30 18.47 -20.45
C ARG A 42 19.40 19.48 -19.76
N HIS A 43 18.88 20.44 -20.52
CA HIS A 43 17.98 21.46 -19.98
C HIS A 43 16.61 20.85 -19.59
N PRO A 44 16.10 21.11 -18.37
CA PRO A 44 14.84 20.55 -17.86
C PRO A 44 13.60 20.95 -18.70
N THR A 45 13.69 22.02 -19.48
CA THR A 45 12.62 22.51 -20.35
C THR A 45 12.21 21.50 -21.43
N THR A 46 13.14 20.69 -21.93
CA THR A 46 12.84 19.70 -22.99
C THR A 46 11.97 18.54 -22.48
N TYR A 47 12.16 18.12 -21.23
CA TYR A 47 11.39 17.03 -20.63
C TYR A 47 9.99 17.47 -20.18
N ILE A 48 9.87 18.67 -19.62
CA ILE A 48 8.57 19.27 -19.29
C ILE A 48 7.73 19.42 -20.57
N ALA A 49 8.32 19.91 -21.66
CA ALA A 49 7.62 20.02 -22.94
C ALA A 49 7.15 18.66 -23.50
N ALA A 50 7.92 17.59 -23.29
CA ALA A 50 7.57 16.25 -23.73
C ALA A 50 6.47 15.61 -22.86
N LEU A 51 6.52 15.78 -21.54
CA LEU A 51 5.47 15.36 -20.63
C LEU A 51 4.17 16.10 -20.96
N MET A 52 4.26 17.42 -21.18
CA MET A 52 3.17 18.25 -21.65
C MET A 52 2.62 17.76 -22.99
N LEU A 53 3.44 17.29 -23.94
CA LEU A 53 2.95 16.73 -25.20
C LEU A 53 2.18 15.42 -24.98
N VAL A 54 2.65 14.52 -24.10
CA VAL A 54 1.93 13.29 -23.75
C VAL A 54 0.60 13.63 -23.07
N PHE A 55 0.62 14.54 -22.10
CA PHE A 55 -0.60 15.02 -21.44
C PHE A 55 -1.51 15.81 -22.36
N LEU A 56 -0.98 16.54 -23.34
CA LEU A 56 -1.77 17.22 -24.36
C LEU A 56 -2.38 16.21 -25.34
N LEU A 57 -1.67 15.15 -25.72
CA LEU A 57 -2.20 14.09 -26.58
C LEU A 57 -3.25 13.23 -25.85
N ILE A 58 -3.06 12.95 -24.57
CA ILE A 58 -4.04 12.28 -23.71
C ILE A 58 -5.21 13.23 -23.43
N GLY A 59 -4.93 14.48 -23.09
CA GLY A 59 -5.91 15.53 -22.76
C GLY A 59 -6.73 15.99 -23.95
N LEU A 60 -6.19 16.02 -25.16
CA LEU A 60 -6.96 16.31 -26.38
C LEU A 60 -7.97 15.20 -26.71
N ASN A 61 -7.74 13.96 -26.26
CA ASN A 61 -8.73 12.89 -26.27
C ASN A 61 -9.61 12.89 -25.00
N GLY A 62 -9.11 13.45 -23.90
CA GLY A 62 -9.77 13.55 -22.59
C GLY A 62 -10.65 14.79 -22.36
N CYS A 63 -10.60 15.82 -23.21
CA CYS A 63 -11.53 16.97 -23.18
C CYS A 63 -12.96 16.60 -23.64
N SER A 64 -13.24 15.31 -23.77
CA SER A 64 -14.57 14.75 -23.89
C SER A 64 -15.31 15.00 -22.58
N ARG A 65 -16.31 15.89 -22.61
CA ARG A 65 -17.30 16.08 -21.54
C ARG A 65 -17.56 14.73 -20.87
N LEU A 66 -17.28 14.59 -19.57
CA LEU A 66 -17.71 13.43 -18.80
C LEU A 66 -19.19 13.22 -19.15
N PRO A 67 -19.56 12.13 -19.85
CA PRO A 67 -20.94 11.92 -20.22
C PRO A 67 -21.74 11.93 -18.93
N ALA A 68 -22.87 12.64 -18.93
CA ALA A 68 -23.76 12.65 -17.76
C ALA A 68 -24.03 11.19 -17.38
N VAL A 69 -23.52 10.78 -16.22
CA VAL A 69 -23.63 9.40 -15.76
C VAL A 69 -25.10 9.16 -15.48
N HIS A 70 -25.72 8.29 -16.27
CA HIS A 70 -27.12 7.93 -16.08
C HIS A 70 -27.20 6.83 -15.04
N TYR A 71 -27.25 7.23 -13.77
CA TYR A 71 -27.53 6.31 -12.67
C TYR A 71 -28.98 5.82 -12.79
N SER A 72 -29.16 4.51 -12.98
CA SER A 72 -30.47 3.86 -12.86
C SER A 72 -30.93 3.95 -11.41
N ALA A 73 -32.07 4.56 -11.15
CA ALA A 73 -32.50 4.96 -9.81
C ALA A 73 -33.11 3.82 -8.96
N ASP A 74 -33.16 2.58 -9.47
CA ASP A 74 -34.23 1.66 -9.08
C ASP A 74 -33.81 0.43 -8.27
N THR A 75 -32.54 0.24 -7.91
CA THR A 75 -32.15 -0.92 -7.10
C THR A 75 -31.25 -0.54 -5.93
N VAL A 76 -31.87 -0.55 -4.75
CA VAL A 76 -31.19 -0.42 -3.46
C VAL A 76 -30.93 -1.84 -2.93
N ILE A 77 -29.70 -2.10 -2.51
CA ILE A 77 -29.36 -3.34 -1.82
C ILE A 77 -29.74 -3.16 -0.36
N HIS A 78 -30.62 -4.01 0.15
CA HIS A 78 -31.10 -3.94 1.52
C HIS A 78 -30.35 -4.96 2.38
N GLY A 79 -29.57 -4.44 3.31
CA GLY A 79 -28.81 -5.17 4.31
C GLY A 79 -29.24 -4.85 5.73
N SER A 80 -28.55 -5.41 6.71
CA SER A 80 -28.76 -5.07 8.11
C SER A 80 -27.52 -5.28 8.98
N LEU A 81 -27.43 -4.50 10.05
CA LEU A 81 -26.43 -4.67 11.11
C LEU A 81 -27.08 -4.44 12.49
N GLY A 82 -27.02 -5.43 13.37
CA GLY A 82 -27.66 -5.41 14.69
C GLY A 82 -29.17 -5.20 14.60
N GLY A 83 -29.82 -5.67 13.54
CA GLY A 83 -31.24 -5.46 13.24
C GLY A 83 -31.59 -4.08 12.67
N HIS A 84 -30.62 -3.20 12.43
CA HIS A 84 -30.83 -1.91 11.78
C HIS A 84 -30.60 -2.00 10.27
N PRO A 85 -31.43 -1.36 9.43
CA PRO A 85 -31.28 -1.41 7.98
C PRO A 85 -30.00 -0.69 7.53
N ILE A 86 -29.23 -1.34 6.65
CA ILE A 86 -28.07 -0.76 5.97
C ILE A 86 -28.33 -0.84 4.47
N GLU A 87 -28.29 0.30 3.80
CA GLU A 87 -28.51 0.41 2.35
C GLU A 87 -27.26 0.92 1.62
N HIS A 88 -26.36 1.55 2.38
CA HIS A 88 -25.20 2.26 1.86
C HIS A 88 -23.96 1.94 2.68
N VAL A 89 -22.83 1.86 2.00
CA VAL A 89 -21.52 1.73 2.64
C VAL A 89 -20.60 2.82 2.10
N VAL A 90 -19.91 3.53 2.98
CA VAL A 90 -18.89 4.53 2.62
C VAL A 90 -17.56 4.06 3.19
N ILE A 91 -16.64 3.69 2.31
CA ILE A 91 -15.26 3.34 2.66
C ILE A 91 -14.43 4.63 2.61
N LEU A 92 -13.87 5.00 3.76
CA LEU A 92 -12.83 6.01 3.90
C LEU A 92 -11.49 5.26 3.87
N ALA A 93 -10.91 5.16 2.68
CA ALA A 93 -9.63 4.50 2.44
C ALA A 93 -8.51 5.53 2.58
N ILE A 94 -7.71 5.45 3.64
CA ILE A 94 -6.61 6.37 3.89
C ILE A 94 -5.31 5.61 3.66
N ASP A 95 -4.55 6.00 2.64
CA ASP A 95 -3.28 5.35 2.30
C ASP A 95 -2.21 5.64 3.35
N GLY A 96 -1.46 4.60 3.74
CA GLY A 96 -0.29 4.75 4.61
C GLY A 96 -0.59 5.01 6.09
N LEU A 97 -1.87 5.02 6.51
CA LEU A 97 -2.26 5.28 7.88
C LEU A 97 -1.94 4.10 8.82
N GLU A 98 -0.86 4.23 9.59
CA GLU A 98 -0.52 3.30 10.68
C GLU A 98 -1.54 3.35 11.83
N HIS A 99 -1.93 2.18 12.36
CA HIS A 99 -2.86 2.06 13.49
C HIS A 99 -2.40 2.86 14.72
N GLY A 100 -1.12 2.75 15.08
CA GLY A 100 -0.54 3.48 16.21
C GLY A 100 -0.63 5.00 16.03
N THR A 101 -0.41 5.49 14.80
CA THR A 101 -0.51 6.91 14.47
C THR A 101 -1.96 7.41 14.63
N LEU A 102 -2.96 6.65 14.17
CA LEU A 102 -4.37 6.99 14.40
C LEU A 102 -4.71 7.03 15.90
N VAL A 103 -4.30 6.03 16.69
CA VAL A 103 -4.60 6.01 18.13
C VAL A 103 -3.97 7.21 18.84
N LYS A 104 -2.72 7.57 18.50
CA LYS A 104 -2.08 8.78 19.03
C LYS A 104 -2.85 10.04 18.63
N TYR A 105 -3.30 10.15 17.38
CA TYR A 105 -4.13 11.27 16.92
C TYR A 105 -5.45 11.38 17.71
N LEU A 106 -6.19 10.28 17.86
CA LEU A 106 -7.47 10.29 18.58
C LEU A 106 -7.30 10.53 20.08
N THR A 107 -6.15 10.17 20.65
CA THR A 107 -5.81 10.43 22.06
C THR A 107 -5.44 11.90 22.30
N ARG A 108 -4.95 12.62 21.27
CA ARG A 108 -4.91 14.07 21.33
C ARG A 108 -6.36 14.54 21.54
N ASN A 109 -6.56 15.53 22.41
CA ASN A 109 -7.88 16.08 22.68
C ASN A 109 -8.04 17.44 21.95
N PRO A 110 -7.97 17.49 20.61
CA PRO A 110 -8.24 18.71 19.89
C PRO A 110 -9.73 19.09 20.04
N PRO A 111 -10.10 20.34 19.73
CA PRO A 111 -11.51 20.71 19.61
C PRO A 111 -12.23 19.76 18.65
N ARG A 112 -13.27 19.08 19.14
CA ARG A 112 -14.05 18.14 18.33
C ARG A 112 -14.73 18.89 17.19
N LYS A 113 -14.42 18.49 15.96
CA LYS A 113 -15.07 19.01 14.75
C LYS A 113 -16.33 18.19 14.48
N PRO A 114 -17.50 18.84 14.30
CA PRO A 114 -18.71 18.16 13.83
C PRO A 114 -18.41 17.31 12.59
N GLY A 115 -18.69 16.02 12.63
CA GLY A 115 -18.46 15.10 11.51
C GLY A 115 -17.00 14.64 11.29
N GLY A 116 -16.01 15.23 11.99
CA GLY A 116 -14.63 14.73 11.97
C GLY A 116 -14.48 13.37 12.66
N LEU A 117 -13.31 12.76 12.58
CA LEU A 117 -12.96 11.46 13.17
C LEU A 117 -13.33 11.37 14.67
N HIS A 118 -13.03 12.38 15.49
CA HIS A 118 -13.40 12.33 16.91
C HIS A 118 -14.91 12.25 17.14
N ASP A 119 -15.71 12.95 16.33
CA ASP A 119 -17.18 12.92 16.39
C ASP A 119 -17.74 11.65 15.76
N LEU A 120 -17.27 11.27 14.57
CA LEU A 120 -17.70 10.09 13.81
C LEU A 120 -17.47 8.80 14.62
N LEU A 121 -16.30 8.66 15.24
CA LEU A 121 -15.95 7.48 16.03
C LEU A 121 -16.47 7.54 17.48
N GLY A 122 -16.91 8.72 17.93
CA GLY A 122 -17.35 8.93 19.30
C GLY A 122 -16.23 8.72 20.32
N VAL A 123 -15.09 9.39 20.10
CA VAL A 123 -13.87 9.21 20.88
C VAL A 123 -14.07 9.60 22.34
N ARG A 124 -13.56 8.77 23.25
CA ARG A 124 -13.38 9.06 24.67
C ARG A 124 -11.98 8.63 25.09
N VAL A 125 -11.37 9.44 25.94
CA VAL A 125 -10.06 9.15 26.52
C VAL A 125 -10.21 9.26 28.02
N ASP A 126 -9.86 8.20 28.73
CA ASP A 126 -9.84 8.13 30.19
C ASP A 126 -8.48 7.56 30.67
N PRO A 127 -8.24 7.41 31.99
CA PRO A 127 -6.97 6.87 32.48
C PRO A 127 -6.64 5.45 32.01
N SER A 128 -7.63 4.69 31.53
CA SER A 128 -7.47 3.32 31.03
C SER A 128 -7.24 3.27 29.51
N GLY A 129 -7.43 4.37 28.78
CA GLY A 129 -6.99 4.54 27.39
C GLY A 129 -8.04 5.13 26.45
N LEU A 130 -7.86 4.87 25.16
CA LEU A 130 -8.79 5.26 24.10
C LEU A 130 -9.99 4.30 24.06
N GLN A 131 -11.19 4.86 24.01
CA GLN A 131 -12.45 4.16 23.81
C GLN A 131 -13.24 4.81 22.67
N LEU A 132 -14.01 3.99 21.96
CA LEU A 132 -14.94 4.45 20.92
C LEU A 132 -16.38 4.15 21.36
N THR A 133 -17.26 5.11 21.17
CA THR A 133 -18.69 4.98 21.54
C THR A 133 -19.61 4.81 20.33
N LYS A 134 -19.09 5.08 19.13
CA LYS A 134 -19.79 4.90 17.86
C LYS A 134 -19.08 3.94 16.91
N GLY A 135 -17.75 3.86 16.97
CA GLY A 135 -16.95 2.96 16.13
C GLY A 135 -16.62 1.63 16.81
N ILE A 136 -16.68 0.55 16.02
CA ILE A 136 -16.23 -0.80 16.40
C ILE A 136 -14.88 -1.02 15.75
N ALA A 137 -13.83 -0.89 16.55
CA ALA A 137 -12.45 -1.06 16.10
C ALA A 137 -11.97 -2.49 16.32
N VAL A 138 -11.03 -2.90 15.48
CA VAL A 138 -10.19 -4.07 15.69
C VAL A 138 -8.94 -3.66 16.49
N GLN A 139 -8.53 -4.44 17.50
CA GLN A 139 -7.34 -4.15 18.32
C GLN A 139 -6.02 -4.52 17.63
N GLN A 140 -5.98 -5.65 16.93
CA GLN A 140 -4.83 -6.09 16.11
C GLN A 140 -5.20 -6.18 14.63
N PRO A 141 -5.53 -5.05 13.98
CA PRO A 141 -5.91 -5.05 12.58
C PRO A 141 -4.68 -5.14 11.69
N THR A 142 -4.60 -6.17 10.85
CA THR A 142 -3.37 -6.47 10.11
C THR A 142 -3.58 -6.52 8.60
N THR A 143 -2.72 -5.83 7.85
CA THR A 143 -2.71 -5.90 6.38
C THR A 143 -2.09 -7.21 5.86
N VAL A 144 -2.07 -7.39 4.54
CA VAL A 144 -1.45 -8.56 3.89
C VAL A 144 0.07 -8.43 3.79
N PHE A 145 0.74 -9.41 3.17
CA PHE A 145 2.17 -9.32 2.88
C PHE A 145 2.42 -9.44 1.36
N PRO A 146 3.24 -8.57 0.75
CA PRO A 146 3.88 -7.39 1.37
C PRO A 146 2.85 -6.32 1.81
N SER A 147 3.17 -5.59 2.88
CA SER A 147 2.38 -4.43 3.34
C SER A 147 2.55 -3.24 2.39
N TYR A 148 2.01 -3.36 1.19
CA TYR A 148 2.24 -2.39 0.12
C TYR A 148 0.95 -2.13 -0.65
N THR A 149 0.78 -0.89 -1.09
CA THR A 149 -0.45 -0.30 -1.63
C THR A 149 -1.27 -1.24 -2.51
N TYR A 150 -0.70 -1.74 -3.60
CA TYR A 150 -1.49 -2.48 -4.60
C TYR A 150 -1.85 -3.89 -4.14
N ALA A 151 -0.98 -4.55 -3.38
CA ALA A 151 -1.28 -5.86 -2.81
C ALA A 151 -2.38 -5.75 -1.75
N ALA A 152 -2.24 -4.78 -0.85
CA ALA A 152 -3.15 -4.55 0.25
C ALA A 152 -4.54 -4.06 -0.21
N TRP A 153 -4.61 -3.05 -1.09
CA TRP A 153 -5.90 -2.62 -1.64
C TRP A 153 -6.57 -3.74 -2.44
N THR A 154 -5.83 -4.48 -3.27
CA THR A 154 -6.43 -5.62 -3.99
C THR A 154 -6.97 -6.65 -3.03
N SER A 155 -6.24 -6.97 -1.97
CA SER A 155 -6.70 -7.90 -0.94
C SER A 155 -7.95 -7.41 -0.22
N MET A 156 -7.97 -6.12 0.19
CA MET A 156 -9.12 -5.52 0.86
C MET A 156 -10.36 -5.58 -0.01
N PHE A 157 -10.27 -5.13 -1.27
CA PHE A 157 -11.42 -5.02 -2.19
C PHE A 157 -11.84 -6.34 -2.85
N THR A 158 -11.08 -7.43 -2.69
CA THR A 158 -11.46 -8.75 -3.19
C THR A 158 -11.78 -9.76 -2.09
N GLY A 159 -11.37 -9.46 -0.84
CA GLY A 159 -11.54 -10.36 0.30
C GLY A 159 -10.67 -11.62 0.24
N VAL A 160 -9.57 -11.61 -0.52
CA VAL A 160 -8.63 -12.74 -0.62
C VAL A 160 -7.19 -12.25 -0.57
N PHE A 161 -6.25 -13.12 -0.20
CA PHE A 161 -4.83 -12.77 -0.11
C PHE A 161 -4.12 -12.67 -1.48
N PRO A 162 -2.91 -12.08 -1.55
CA PRO A 162 -2.17 -11.88 -2.79
C PRO A 162 -1.96 -13.10 -3.68
N GLY A 163 -1.73 -14.27 -3.09
CA GLY A 163 -1.58 -15.52 -3.84
C GLY A 163 -2.84 -15.96 -4.59
N ALA A 164 -4.03 -15.50 -4.17
CA ALA A 164 -5.29 -15.80 -4.83
C ALA A 164 -5.63 -14.81 -5.95
N HIS A 165 -5.48 -13.50 -5.69
CA HIS A 165 -5.81 -12.46 -6.67
C HIS A 165 -4.66 -12.15 -7.64
N GLY A 166 -3.41 -12.49 -7.31
CA GLY A 166 -2.26 -12.38 -8.21
C GLY A 166 -1.47 -11.07 -8.14
N ILE A 167 -1.85 -10.12 -7.30
CA ILE A 167 -1.12 -8.84 -7.13
C ILE A 167 -0.22 -8.96 -5.90
N ALA A 168 0.99 -9.48 -6.09
CA ALA A 168 1.92 -9.86 -5.02
C ALA A 168 2.84 -8.72 -4.53
N GLY A 169 2.57 -7.47 -4.93
CA GLY A 169 3.34 -6.28 -4.58
C GLY A 169 3.07 -5.14 -5.56
N ASN A 170 3.80 -4.03 -5.42
CA ASN A 170 3.82 -2.98 -6.44
C ASN A 170 4.82 -3.34 -7.55
N SER A 171 5.95 -3.92 -7.19
CA SER A 171 6.81 -4.62 -8.13
C SER A 171 6.49 -6.11 -8.07
N LEU A 172 6.15 -6.70 -9.21
CA LEU A 172 5.79 -8.12 -9.29
C LEU A 172 6.09 -8.69 -10.69
N PHE A 173 6.17 -10.02 -10.78
CA PHE A 173 6.45 -10.71 -12.04
C PHE A 173 5.51 -11.91 -12.24
N PHE A 174 4.69 -11.85 -13.28
CA PHE A 174 3.81 -12.93 -13.71
C PHE A 174 4.59 -13.96 -14.53
N ARG A 175 5.01 -15.05 -13.89
CA ARG A 175 5.83 -16.10 -14.54
C ARG A 175 5.16 -16.71 -15.77
N GLU A 176 3.85 -16.91 -15.72
CA GLU A 176 3.09 -17.54 -16.79
C GLU A 176 2.91 -16.66 -18.03
N ARG A 177 2.96 -15.33 -17.85
CA ARG A 177 2.89 -14.34 -18.92
C ARG A 177 4.27 -13.81 -19.33
N GLU A 178 5.29 -14.11 -18.54
CA GLU A 178 6.62 -13.51 -18.61
C GLU A 178 6.56 -11.97 -18.57
N VAL A 179 5.68 -11.42 -17.73
CA VAL A 179 5.41 -9.98 -17.62
C VAL A 179 5.81 -9.47 -16.25
N ALA A 180 6.69 -8.48 -16.20
CA ALA A 180 6.99 -7.70 -15.01
C ALA A 180 6.11 -6.44 -14.95
N ARG A 181 5.62 -6.11 -13.77
CA ARG A 181 4.88 -4.88 -13.47
C ARG A 181 5.59 -4.09 -12.40
N GLN A 182 5.48 -2.76 -12.52
CA GLN A 182 5.96 -1.83 -11.51
C GLN A 182 4.92 -0.73 -11.28
N PHE A 183 4.00 -0.97 -10.36
CA PHE A 183 3.00 -0.01 -9.91
C PHE A 183 3.54 1.01 -8.90
N THR A 184 4.85 1.23 -8.86
CA THR A 184 5.47 2.27 -8.04
C THR A 184 5.20 3.63 -8.66
N GLU A 185 4.87 4.62 -7.83
CA GLU A 185 4.31 5.96 -8.09
C GLU A 185 4.82 6.75 -9.33
N TYR A 186 5.97 6.37 -9.90
CA TYR A 186 6.64 7.10 -10.99
C TYR A 186 7.05 6.23 -12.18
N HIS A 187 6.66 4.96 -12.17
CA HIS A 187 6.77 4.07 -13.31
C HIS A 187 5.53 4.24 -14.21
N ILE A 188 5.69 3.97 -15.51
CA ILE A 188 4.62 4.14 -16.50
C ILE A 188 3.37 3.30 -16.15
N ASP A 189 3.56 2.15 -15.52
CA ASP A 189 2.45 1.30 -15.08
C ASP A 189 1.61 1.99 -13.99
N ALA A 190 2.21 2.70 -13.03
CA ALA A 190 1.44 3.46 -12.03
C ALA A 190 0.65 4.61 -12.68
N VAL A 191 1.24 5.29 -13.65
CA VAL A 191 0.52 6.32 -14.44
C VAL A 191 -0.63 5.68 -15.23
N LYS A 192 -0.40 4.51 -15.83
CA LYS A 192 -1.45 3.75 -16.53
C LYS A 192 -2.56 3.32 -15.59
N VAL A 193 -2.27 2.90 -14.37
CA VAL A 193 -3.31 2.58 -13.37
C VAL A 193 -4.24 3.77 -13.14
N GLN A 194 -3.68 4.98 -13.08
CA GLN A 194 -4.45 6.19 -12.82
C GLN A 194 -5.24 6.68 -14.04
N LEU A 195 -4.73 6.45 -15.25
CA LEU A 195 -5.28 6.98 -16.49
C LEU A 195 -6.07 5.99 -17.35
N SER A 196 -5.75 4.70 -17.26
CA SER A 196 -6.34 3.64 -18.08
C SER A 196 -7.39 2.90 -17.30
N ASP A 197 -8.50 2.59 -17.98
CA ASP A 197 -9.53 1.78 -17.38
C ASP A 197 -9.01 0.37 -17.11
N ASP A 198 -9.23 -0.09 -15.89
CA ASP A 198 -9.01 -1.46 -15.45
C ASP A 198 -7.61 -2.04 -15.66
N PHE A 199 -6.58 -1.23 -15.90
CA PHE A 199 -5.21 -1.73 -16.14
C PHE A 199 -4.67 -2.62 -15.00
N LEU A 200 -4.84 -2.20 -13.74
CA LEU A 200 -4.55 -3.06 -12.58
C LEU A 200 -5.51 -4.25 -12.50
N SER A 201 -6.78 -4.00 -12.79
CA SER A 201 -7.84 -5.00 -12.68
C SER A 201 -7.71 -6.15 -13.68
N ASP A 202 -7.08 -5.91 -14.83
CA ASP A 202 -6.76 -6.90 -15.85
C ASP A 202 -5.65 -7.87 -15.39
N ASP A 203 -4.84 -7.44 -14.43
CA ASP A 203 -3.82 -8.27 -13.80
C ASP A 203 -4.36 -9.08 -12.61
N ILE A 204 -5.57 -8.79 -12.14
CA ILE A 204 -6.25 -9.58 -11.11
C ILE A 204 -6.80 -10.87 -11.72
N ASN A 205 -6.59 -11.99 -11.03
CA ASN A 205 -7.17 -13.28 -11.36
C ASN A 205 -8.67 -13.16 -11.68
N SER A 206 -9.07 -13.50 -12.91
CA SER A 206 -10.44 -13.35 -13.41
C SER A 206 -11.50 -14.17 -12.65
N ARG A 207 -11.08 -15.10 -11.79
CA ARG A 207 -11.96 -15.88 -10.89
C ARG A 207 -12.18 -15.22 -9.54
N VAL A 208 -11.42 -14.18 -9.22
CA VAL A 208 -11.60 -13.37 -8.03
C VAL A 208 -12.38 -12.14 -8.45
N LYS A 209 -13.50 -11.86 -7.78
CA LYS A 209 -14.29 -10.66 -8.00
C LYS A 209 -13.92 -9.58 -6.99
N THR A 210 -13.98 -8.33 -7.41
CA THR A 210 -13.97 -7.19 -6.49
C THR A 210 -15.34 -7.07 -5.79
N ILE A 211 -15.39 -6.34 -4.68
CA ILE A 211 -16.64 -5.97 -4.01
C ILE A 211 -17.62 -5.25 -4.94
N TYR A 212 -17.11 -4.43 -5.87
CA TYR A 212 -17.92 -3.69 -6.84
C TYR A 212 -18.63 -4.64 -7.82
N GLU A 213 -17.96 -5.72 -8.25
CA GLU A 213 -18.56 -6.73 -9.13
C GLU A 213 -19.71 -7.47 -8.43
N TYR A 214 -19.57 -7.80 -7.14
CA TYR A 214 -20.66 -8.42 -6.36
C TYR A 214 -21.87 -7.49 -6.22
N ILE A 215 -21.62 -6.20 -5.96
CA ILE A 215 -22.66 -5.17 -5.83
C ILE A 215 -23.36 -4.96 -7.18
N GLY A 216 -22.61 -4.76 -8.25
CA GLY A 216 -23.14 -4.57 -9.60
C GLY A 216 -23.95 -5.76 -10.10
N GLN A 217 -23.50 -6.99 -9.82
CA GLN A 217 -24.26 -8.22 -10.15
C GLN A 217 -25.58 -8.34 -9.40
N SER A 218 -25.70 -7.66 -8.27
CA SER A 218 -26.91 -7.61 -7.44
C SER A 218 -27.78 -6.37 -7.74
N GLY A 219 -27.45 -5.63 -8.81
CA GLY A 219 -28.16 -4.43 -9.24
C GLY A 219 -27.79 -3.14 -8.48
N GLY A 220 -26.91 -3.22 -7.48
CA GLY A 220 -26.44 -2.05 -6.77
C GLY A 220 -25.47 -1.20 -7.59
N GLN A 221 -25.18 -0.01 -7.08
CA GLN A 221 -24.27 0.94 -7.73
C GLN A 221 -23.07 1.24 -6.84
N SER A 222 -21.94 1.56 -7.45
CA SER A 222 -20.74 1.96 -6.74
C SER A 222 -20.19 3.26 -7.28
N ILE A 223 -19.75 4.17 -6.41
CA ILE A 223 -18.94 5.35 -6.76
C ILE A 223 -17.55 5.15 -6.17
N VAL A 224 -16.50 5.28 -6.97
CA VAL A 224 -15.11 5.00 -6.59
C VAL A 224 -14.27 6.21 -6.96
N VAL A 225 -13.85 6.98 -5.96
CA VAL A 225 -13.16 8.26 -6.16
C VAL A 225 -11.66 8.08 -5.97
N HIS A 226 -10.90 8.35 -7.04
CA HIS A 226 -9.44 8.35 -7.14
C HIS A 226 -8.74 7.01 -6.82
N HIS A 227 -9.47 6.00 -6.38
CA HIS A 227 -8.94 4.69 -6.07
C HIS A 227 -8.54 3.91 -7.33
N MET A 228 -7.43 3.16 -7.27
CA MET A 228 -6.87 2.42 -8.42
C MET A 228 -7.71 1.21 -8.86
N LEU A 229 -8.43 0.59 -7.92
CA LEU A 229 -9.32 -0.53 -8.21
C LEU A 229 -10.74 -0.04 -8.48
N THR A 230 -11.19 -0.24 -9.72
CA THR A 230 -12.50 0.21 -10.21
C THR A 230 -13.31 -0.89 -10.87
N ARG A 231 -12.73 -2.07 -11.13
CA ARG A 231 -13.43 -3.13 -11.87
C ARG A 231 -14.73 -3.50 -11.18
N GLY A 232 -15.83 -3.39 -11.93
CA GLY A 232 -17.19 -3.61 -11.44
C GLY A 232 -17.96 -2.33 -11.07
N SER A 233 -17.32 -1.16 -10.94
CA SER A 233 -18.04 0.09 -10.62
C SER A 233 -18.66 0.78 -11.85
N GLY A 234 -18.28 0.37 -13.05
CA GLY A 234 -18.82 0.91 -14.30
C GLY A 234 -18.61 2.42 -14.41
N GLN A 235 -19.69 3.17 -14.65
CA GLN A 235 -19.63 4.64 -14.77
C GLN A 235 -19.35 5.37 -13.44
N GLY A 236 -19.37 4.68 -12.31
CA GLY A 236 -19.04 5.28 -11.03
C GLY A 236 -17.55 5.31 -10.71
N ALA A 237 -16.68 4.87 -11.62
CA ALA A 237 -15.23 5.09 -11.52
C ALA A 237 -14.88 6.57 -11.79
N ILE A 238 -14.41 7.28 -10.78
CA ILE A 238 -14.01 8.70 -10.86
C ILE A 238 -12.49 8.76 -10.74
N ARG A 239 -11.81 8.93 -11.87
CA ARG A 239 -10.34 8.97 -11.94
C ARG A 239 -9.78 10.32 -11.51
N SER A 240 -8.53 10.29 -11.06
CA SER A 240 -7.72 11.48 -10.86
C SER A 240 -7.58 12.23 -12.19
N ASP A 241 -7.90 13.52 -12.18
CA ASP A 241 -7.68 14.37 -13.33
C ASP A 241 -6.23 14.87 -13.41
N PHE A 242 -5.93 15.65 -14.45
CA PHE A 242 -4.59 16.19 -14.68
C PHE A 242 -4.08 17.05 -13.52
N ASP A 243 -4.93 17.90 -12.92
CA ASP A 243 -4.51 18.76 -11.81
C ASP A 243 -4.13 17.93 -10.59
N THR A 244 -4.90 16.90 -10.29
CA THR A 244 -4.64 15.96 -9.19
C THR A 244 -3.34 15.20 -9.41
N LEU A 245 -3.13 14.66 -10.62
CA LEU A 245 -1.88 13.97 -10.97
C LEU A 245 -0.67 14.90 -10.93
N LEU A 246 -0.82 16.15 -11.37
CA LEU A 246 0.24 17.15 -11.30
C LEU A 246 0.55 17.54 -9.85
N SER A 247 -0.46 17.72 -9.01
CA SER A 247 -0.30 17.96 -7.57
C SER A 247 0.47 16.82 -6.91
N TYR A 248 0.14 15.58 -7.25
CA TYR A 248 0.87 14.41 -6.80
C TYR A 248 2.34 14.44 -7.26
N LEU A 249 2.62 14.70 -8.55
CA LEU A 249 4.00 14.82 -9.06
C LEU A 249 4.80 15.98 -8.42
N GLN A 250 4.11 17.03 -7.95
CA GLN A 250 4.72 18.20 -7.31
C GLN A 250 4.80 18.09 -5.78
N ASN A 251 4.43 16.94 -5.19
CA ASN A 251 4.40 16.74 -3.74
C ASN A 251 3.45 17.70 -3.00
N ARG A 252 2.29 17.98 -3.62
CA ARG A 252 1.17 18.72 -3.02
C ARG A 252 0.12 17.72 -2.55
N SER A 253 0.49 16.91 -1.56
CA SER A 253 -0.37 15.83 -1.06
C SER A 253 -1.73 16.33 -0.57
N ASP A 254 -1.74 17.46 0.14
CA ASP A 254 -2.96 18.17 0.56
C ASP A 254 -3.91 18.46 -0.61
N ALA A 255 -3.38 18.97 -1.72
CA ALA A 255 -4.17 19.27 -2.89
C ALA A 255 -4.79 18.02 -3.54
N VAL A 256 -4.11 16.87 -3.47
CA VAL A 256 -4.61 15.58 -3.98
C VAL A 256 -5.85 15.14 -3.20
N ASP A 257 -5.79 15.19 -1.87
CA ASP A 257 -6.89 14.76 -1.01
C ASP A 257 -8.05 15.76 -1.00
N GLU A 258 -7.78 17.07 -1.12
CA GLU A 258 -8.80 18.09 -1.36
C GLU A 258 -9.54 17.87 -2.68
N ASN A 259 -8.82 17.51 -3.75
CA ASN A 259 -9.44 17.16 -5.04
C ASN A 259 -10.26 15.87 -4.96
N ALA A 260 -9.81 14.87 -4.18
CA ALA A 260 -10.59 13.66 -3.93
C ALA A 260 -11.92 13.99 -3.23
N LEU A 261 -11.90 14.84 -2.21
CA LEU A 261 -13.12 15.32 -1.55
C LEU A 261 -14.04 16.08 -2.52
N TRP A 262 -13.48 16.98 -3.33
CA TRP A 262 -14.26 17.72 -4.33
C TRP A 262 -14.94 16.77 -5.34
N ALA A 263 -14.19 15.81 -5.88
CA ALA A 263 -14.69 14.83 -6.85
C ALA A 263 -15.78 13.95 -6.25
N ALA A 264 -15.63 13.56 -4.99
CA ALA A 264 -16.64 12.81 -4.24
C ALA A 264 -17.97 13.58 -4.11
N VAL A 265 -17.90 14.83 -3.68
CA VAL A 265 -19.08 15.69 -3.51
C VAL A 265 -19.74 15.98 -4.86
N LYS A 266 -18.95 16.29 -5.89
CA LYS A 266 -19.46 16.49 -7.25
C LYS A 266 -20.19 15.26 -7.77
N SER A 267 -19.61 14.08 -7.56
CA SER A 267 -20.20 12.81 -7.99
C SER A 267 -21.52 12.50 -7.28
N LEU A 268 -21.61 12.80 -5.99
CA LEU A 268 -22.87 12.67 -5.24
C LEU A 268 -23.93 13.69 -5.69
N GLN A 269 -23.55 14.92 -6.04
CA GLN A 269 -24.48 15.89 -6.63
C GLN A 269 -25.01 15.39 -7.98
N ASP A 270 -24.14 14.86 -8.84
CA ASP A 270 -24.53 14.29 -10.12
C ASP A 270 -25.42 13.05 -9.95
N PHE A 271 -25.11 12.20 -8.99
CA PHE A 271 -25.90 11.03 -8.61
C PHE A 271 -27.33 11.39 -8.19
N ASN A 272 -27.48 12.49 -7.45
CA ASN A 272 -28.77 13.00 -7.01
C ASN A 272 -29.48 13.86 -8.06
N GLY A 273 -28.77 14.28 -9.11
CA GLY A 273 -29.28 15.11 -10.20
C GLY A 273 -29.86 16.44 -9.73
N ALA A 274 -30.84 16.96 -10.47
CA ALA A 274 -31.58 18.18 -10.10
C ALA A 274 -32.63 17.93 -9.01
N ALA A 275 -32.34 17.05 -8.04
CA ALA A 275 -33.22 16.83 -6.91
C ALA A 275 -33.60 18.17 -6.28
N LYS A 276 -34.90 18.37 -6.05
CA LYS A 276 -35.40 19.63 -5.49
C LYS A 276 -34.74 19.88 -4.14
N GLU A 277 -34.47 21.14 -3.83
CA GLU A 277 -34.07 21.54 -2.48
C GLU A 277 -35.02 20.92 -1.45
N GLY A 278 -34.46 20.23 -0.45
CA GLY A 278 -35.22 19.48 0.56
C GLY A 278 -35.54 18.02 0.21
N ALA A 279 -35.23 17.53 -1.00
CA ALA A 279 -35.24 16.10 -1.28
C ALA A 279 -34.18 15.39 -0.41
N GLU A 280 -34.49 14.16 0.02
CA GLU A 280 -33.54 13.31 0.74
C GLU A 280 -32.33 13.01 -0.15
N LEU A 281 -31.13 13.13 0.43
CA LEU A 281 -29.90 12.75 -0.26
C LEU A 281 -29.87 11.23 -0.44
N LYS A 282 -29.56 10.77 -1.65
CA LYS A 282 -29.28 9.37 -1.94
C LYS A 282 -27.78 9.13 -2.04
N LEU A 283 -27.36 7.94 -1.60
CA LEU A 283 -26.00 7.43 -1.78
C LEU A 283 -26.04 6.20 -2.70
N PRO A 284 -24.93 5.84 -3.38
CA PRO A 284 -24.79 4.53 -4.02
C PRO A 284 -24.81 3.41 -2.96
N SER A 285 -24.95 2.16 -3.38
CA SER A 285 -24.84 1.02 -2.45
C SER A 285 -23.45 0.95 -1.82
N LEU A 286 -22.41 1.35 -2.57
CA LEU A 286 -21.05 1.49 -2.07
C LEU A 286 -20.38 2.75 -2.61
N MET A 287 -19.74 3.51 -1.73
CA MET A 287 -18.88 4.63 -2.09
C MET A 287 -17.49 4.38 -1.52
N THR A 288 -16.45 4.56 -2.34
CA THR A 288 -15.06 4.55 -1.90
C THR A 288 -14.49 5.95 -2.08
N LEU A 289 -14.02 6.55 -1.00
CA LEU A 289 -13.26 7.80 -0.99
C LEU A 289 -11.83 7.47 -0.57
N TYR A 290 -10.91 7.60 -1.51
CA TYR A 290 -9.49 7.28 -1.31
C TYR A 290 -8.67 8.56 -1.13
N PHE A 291 -7.98 8.63 0.00
CA PHE A 291 -7.07 9.70 0.38
C PHE A 291 -5.63 9.17 0.32
N ALA A 292 -4.91 9.56 -0.73
CA ALA A 292 -3.55 9.08 -1.02
C ALA A 292 -2.47 10.00 -0.44
N GLY A 293 -2.84 11.19 0.04
CA GLY A 293 -1.89 12.23 0.38
C GLY A 293 -1.01 11.91 1.59
N LEU A 294 -1.52 11.15 2.57
CA LEU A 294 -0.78 10.82 3.80
C LEU A 294 0.47 10.00 3.48
N ASP A 295 0.32 8.88 2.78
CA ASP A 295 1.43 8.02 2.33
C ASP A 295 2.55 8.82 1.67
N HIS A 296 2.17 9.63 0.68
CA HIS A 296 3.12 10.46 -0.03
C HIS A 296 3.80 11.50 0.87
N ALA A 297 3.07 12.12 1.80
CA ALA A 297 3.64 13.07 2.75
C ALA A 297 4.61 12.41 3.74
N GLU A 298 4.35 11.16 4.14
CA GLU A 298 5.19 10.40 5.05
C GLU A 298 6.54 10.01 4.45
N HIS A 299 6.56 9.62 3.18
CA HIS A 299 7.79 9.33 2.45
C HIS A 299 8.76 10.53 2.44
N LEU A 300 8.21 11.75 2.38
CA LEU A 300 8.98 12.99 2.18
C LEU A 300 9.36 13.72 3.47
N SER A 301 8.89 13.29 4.64
CA SER A 301 9.07 14.02 5.90
C SER A 301 10.45 13.78 6.52
N PRO A 302 11.39 14.75 6.48
CA PRO A 302 12.79 14.52 6.84
C PRO A 302 13.05 14.54 8.35
N GLU A 303 12.29 15.37 9.08
CA GLU A 303 12.50 15.68 10.49
C GLU A 303 11.19 15.46 11.25
N ASN A 304 11.19 14.54 12.21
CA ASN A 304 10.02 14.15 13.01
C ASN A 304 8.80 13.66 12.19
N PRO A 305 8.92 12.51 11.49
CA PRO A 305 7.85 11.98 10.65
C PRO A 305 6.55 11.76 11.42
N GLU A 306 6.61 11.40 12.70
CA GLU A 306 5.42 11.25 13.53
C GLU A 306 4.64 12.55 13.69
N GLN A 307 5.29 13.69 13.91
CA GLN A 307 4.58 14.96 14.03
C GLN A 307 3.94 15.37 12.69
N ALA A 308 4.68 15.20 11.58
CA ALA A 308 4.15 15.46 10.25
C ALA A 308 2.90 14.61 9.94
N ARG A 309 2.91 13.32 10.31
CA ARG A 309 1.75 12.43 10.21
C ARG A 309 0.55 12.94 10.97
N LEU A 310 0.77 13.39 12.21
CA LEU A 310 -0.32 13.83 13.09
C LEU A 310 -0.89 15.19 12.64
N GLU A 311 -0.07 16.04 12.02
CA GLU A 311 -0.52 17.26 11.35
C GLU A 311 -1.32 16.93 10.08
N TYR A 312 -0.84 15.98 9.28
CA TYR A 312 -1.54 15.54 8.08
C TYR A 312 -2.88 14.87 8.40
N LEU A 313 -2.94 14.07 9.47
CA LEU A 313 -4.21 13.51 9.97
C LEU A 313 -5.18 14.58 10.43
N GLN A 314 -4.71 15.70 10.97
CA GLN A 314 -5.60 16.82 11.27
C GLN A 314 -6.19 17.43 9.99
N HIS A 315 -5.42 17.49 8.89
CA HIS A 315 -5.94 17.91 7.60
C HIS A 315 -7.00 16.92 7.07
N LEU A 316 -6.74 15.61 7.13
CA LEU A 316 -7.71 14.59 6.74
C LEU A 316 -8.99 14.64 7.60
N ASP A 317 -8.87 14.84 8.90
CA ASP A 317 -10.00 15.05 9.82
C ASP A 317 -10.89 16.22 9.37
N ASP A 318 -10.27 17.30 8.84
CA ASP A 318 -11.00 18.47 8.34
C ASP A 318 -11.74 18.14 7.05
N LEU A 319 -11.13 17.38 6.13
CA LEU A 319 -11.79 16.93 4.91
C LEU A 319 -12.97 15.99 5.21
N ILE A 320 -12.79 15.06 6.15
CA ILE A 320 -13.86 14.17 6.61
C ILE A 320 -14.98 14.98 7.29
N ALA A 321 -14.63 15.96 8.13
CA ALA A 321 -15.63 16.85 8.73
C ALA A 321 -16.42 17.62 7.68
N LYS A 322 -15.77 18.16 6.65
CA LYS A 322 -16.46 18.81 5.52
C LYS A 322 -17.39 17.85 4.78
N PHE A 323 -16.96 16.62 4.54
CA PHE A 323 -17.80 15.61 3.89
C PHE A 323 -19.02 15.23 4.74
N ILE A 324 -18.84 15.01 6.04
CA ILE A 324 -19.92 14.53 6.92
C ILE A 324 -20.83 15.68 7.36
N ALA A 325 -20.29 16.79 7.85
CA ALA A 325 -21.08 17.91 8.38
C ALA A 325 -21.49 18.94 7.30
N GLY A 326 -20.88 18.90 6.12
CA GLY A 326 -21.11 19.89 5.08
C GLY A 326 -20.12 21.04 5.13
N ASP A 327 -20.00 21.76 4.00
CA ASP A 327 -19.16 22.94 3.87
C ASP A 327 -19.76 23.89 2.82
N PRO A 328 -19.79 25.21 3.06
CA PRO A 328 -20.33 26.16 2.10
C PRO A 328 -19.55 26.22 0.77
N ALA A 329 -18.28 25.81 0.74
CA ALA A 329 -17.41 25.84 -0.43
C ALA A 329 -16.30 24.77 -0.35
N ILE A 330 -16.59 23.58 -0.85
CA ILE A 330 -15.57 22.58 -1.18
C ILE A 330 -14.96 22.99 -2.53
N VAL A 331 -13.67 23.25 -2.53
CA VAL A 331 -12.93 23.76 -3.69
C VAL A 331 -12.09 22.67 -4.33
N ARG A 332 -11.83 22.82 -5.63
CA ARG A 332 -10.88 22.02 -6.37
C ARG A 332 -9.58 22.79 -6.52
N ASN A 333 -8.46 22.13 -6.42
CA ASN A 333 -7.13 22.65 -6.68
C ASN A 333 -6.77 22.52 -8.16
N HIS A 334 -6.36 23.64 -8.76
CA HIS A 334 -6.03 23.74 -10.19
C HIS A 334 -4.67 24.38 -10.43
N HIS A 335 -3.96 23.91 -11.47
CA HIS A 335 -2.72 24.48 -11.96
C HIS A 335 -2.93 25.23 -13.28
N ALA A 336 -2.80 26.57 -13.26
CA ALA A 336 -2.91 27.37 -14.49
C ALA A 336 -1.84 27.00 -15.54
N THR A 337 -0.67 26.56 -15.09
CA THR A 337 0.39 25.97 -15.90
C THR A 337 1.10 24.86 -15.11
N SER A 338 1.87 24.01 -15.78
CA SER A 338 2.61 22.91 -15.11
C SER A 338 3.66 23.35 -14.09
N VAL A 339 3.96 24.64 -14.01
CA VAL A 339 4.93 25.23 -13.07
C VAL A 339 4.28 26.25 -12.13
N SER A 340 2.97 26.48 -12.27
CA SER A 340 2.23 27.38 -11.40
C SER A 340 1.93 26.73 -10.06
N ASP A 341 1.90 27.55 -9.00
CA ASP A 341 1.30 27.15 -7.74
C ASP A 341 -0.17 26.77 -7.92
N VAL A 342 -0.66 25.96 -6.99
CA VAL A 342 -2.05 25.53 -6.93
C VAL A 342 -2.95 26.71 -6.56
N THR A 343 -4.08 26.83 -7.25
CA THR A 343 -5.14 27.79 -6.93
C THR A 343 -6.47 27.08 -6.71
N PRO A 344 -7.23 27.39 -5.64
CA PRO A 344 -8.60 26.91 -5.48
C PRO A 344 -9.55 27.45 -6.55
N VAL A 345 -10.37 26.59 -7.14
CA VAL A 345 -11.37 26.87 -8.18
C VAL A 345 -12.65 26.05 -7.95
N ASP A 346 -13.68 26.33 -8.75
CA ASP A 346 -14.94 25.54 -8.83
C ASP A 346 -15.59 25.21 -7.47
N PRO A 347 -15.89 26.21 -6.61
CA PRO A 347 -16.47 25.94 -5.30
C PRO A 347 -17.83 25.25 -5.42
N ILE A 348 -17.99 24.16 -4.69
CA ILE A 348 -19.25 23.42 -4.56
C ILE A 348 -19.76 23.56 -3.13
N ARG A 349 -21.01 24.00 -2.98
CA ARG A 349 -21.71 23.95 -1.70
C ARG A 349 -22.14 22.52 -1.39
N TRP A 350 -21.79 22.04 -0.21
CA TRP A 350 -22.16 20.72 0.26
C TRP A 350 -22.92 20.81 1.59
N ARG A 351 -24.08 20.15 1.67
CA ARG A 351 -24.92 20.21 2.88
C ARG A 351 -24.54 19.18 3.95
N GLY A 352 -23.66 18.23 3.63
CA GLY A 352 -23.27 17.16 4.55
C GLY A 352 -24.19 15.95 4.51
N LEU A 353 -23.75 14.88 5.17
CA LEU A 353 -24.52 13.66 5.44
C LEU A 353 -25.13 13.65 6.84
N ARG A 354 -24.50 14.32 7.81
CA ARG A 354 -24.77 14.21 9.25
C ARG A 354 -26.26 14.28 9.61
N ASP A 355 -26.94 15.28 9.06
CA ASP A 355 -28.33 15.59 9.38
C ASP A 355 -29.32 15.02 8.34
N GLU A 356 -28.83 14.24 7.37
CA GLU A 356 -29.63 13.61 6.33
C GLU A 356 -30.16 12.24 6.81
N PRO A 357 -31.41 11.85 6.46
CA PRO A 357 -31.95 10.53 6.82
C PRO A 357 -31.10 9.34 6.32
N VAL A 358 -30.42 9.50 5.18
CA VAL A 358 -29.52 8.49 4.62
C VAL A 358 -28.38 8.10 5.57
N MET A 359 -27.98 9.00 6.48
CA MET A 359 -26.96 8.74 7.51
C MET A 359 -27.32 7.54 8.38
N GLN A 360 -28.60 7.38 8.74
CA GLN A 360 -29.07 6.30 9.61
C GLN A 360 -29.03 4.92 8.92
N ARG A 361 -28.89 4.90 7.59
CA ARG A 361 -28.84 3.70 6.74
C ARG A 361 -27.47 3.46 6.12
N THR A 362 -26.46 4.21 6.58
CA THR A 362 -25.10 4.17 6.05
C THR A 362 -24.16 3.52 7.05
N LEU A 363 -23.35 2.58 6.58
CA LEU A 363 -22.17 2.07 7.28
C LEU A 363 -20.94 2.82 6.79
N PHE A 364 -20.14 3.38 7.70
CA PHE A 364 -18.81 3.88 7.37
C PHE A 364 -17.76 2.84 7.74
N VAL A 365 -16.76 2.68 6.87
CA VAL A 365 -15.61 1.81 7.09
C VAL A 365 -14.35 2.64 6.93
N LEU A 366 -13.62 2.85 8.03
CA LEU A 366 -12.31 3.48 8.01
C LEU A 366 -11.24 2.39 7.93
N VAL A 367 -10.40 2.45 6.90
CA VAL A 367 -9.38 1.44 6.66
C VAL A 367 -8.13 2.02 6.00
N SER A 368 -6.98 1.39 6.26
CA SER A 368 -5.71 1.65 5.59
C SER A 368 -5.15 0.37 4.99
N ASP A 369 -4.28 0.52 4.01
CA ASP A 369 -3.54 -0.54 3.34
C ASP A 369 -2.23 -0.91 4.01
N HIS A 370 -1.48 0.06 4.54
CA HIS A 370 -0.26 -0.17 5.30
C HIS A 370 0.04 0.97 6.28
N GLY A 371 1.05 0.74 7.13
CA GLY A 371 1.74 1.80 7.84
C GLY A 371 3.15 2.00 7.28
N HIS A 372 4.06 2.54 8.09
CA HIS A 372 5.38 2.99 7.64
C HIS A 372 6.48 2.75 8.67
N THR A 373 7.67 2.43 8.19
CA THR A 373 8.89 2.34 8.97
C THR A 373 9.93 3.33 8.46
N SER A 374 10.65 4.00 9.37
CA SER A 374 11.76 4.90 8.98
C SER A 374 12.88 4.11 8.29
N ILE A 375 13.42 4.69 7.23
CA ILE A 375 14.53 4.13 6.46
C ILE A 375 15.71 5.12 6.40
N ASP A 376 16.83 4.62 5.92
CA ASP A 376 18.04 5.39 5.63
C ASP A 376 18.35 5.22 4.15
N TRP A 377 18.14 6.28 3.38
CA TRP A 377 18.25 6.24 1.92
C TRP A 377 19.63 5.82 1.43
N ASP A 378 20.67 6.17 2.19
CA ASP A 378 22.05 5.80 1.85
C ASP A 378 22.29 4.28 1.92
N LYS A 379 21.43 3.57 2.65
CA LYS A 379 21.50 2.11 2.81
C LYS A 379 20.60 1.35 1.85
N VAL A 380 19.76 2.03 1.08
CA VAL A 380 18.84 1.41 0.11
C VAL A 380 19.60 0.44 -0.80
N LEU A 381 18.97 -0.69 -1.10
CA LEU A 381 19.45 -1.66 -2.08
C LEU A 381 18.52 -1.69 -3.29
N GLY A 382 19.07 -1.36 -4.45
CA GLY A 382 18.34 -1.32 -5.72
C GLY A 382 18.74 -2.43 -6.70
N ILE A 383 18.12 -2.39 -7.88
CA ILE A 383 18.42 -3.32 -8.98
C ILE A 383 19.89 -3.23 -9.41
N GLU A 384 20.51 -2.05 -9.30
CA GLU A 384 21.90 -1.80 -9.67
C GLU A 384 22.86 -2.57 -8.76
N ASP A 385 22.59 -2.54 -7.46
CA ASP A 385 23.38 -3.25 -6.46
C ASP A 385 23.25 -4.76 -6.70
N LEU A 386 22.02 -5.24 -6.93
CA LEU A 386 21.76 -6.65 -7.28
C LEU A 386 22.47 -7.06 -8.58
N ASN A 387 22.50 -6.21 -9.60
CA ASN A 387 23.19 -6.51 -10.86
C ASN A 387 24.70 -6.72 -10.64
N VAL A 388 25.33 -5.97 -9.74
CA VAL A 388 26.73 -6.19 -9.34
C VAL A 388 26.87 -7.57 -8.68
N VAL A 389 25.98 -7.90 -7.73
CA VAL A 389 25.99 -9.20 -7.05
C VAL A 389 25.84 -10.36 -8.04
N PHE A 390 24.87 -10.31 -8.96
CA PHE A 390 24.66 -11.39 -9.94
C PHE A 390 25.78 -11.48 -10.99
N THR A 391 26.43 -10.36 -11.31
CA THR A 391 27.64 -10.36 -12.14
C THR A 391 28.81 -11.06 -11.44
N GLU A 392 29.01 -10.81 -10.14
CA GLU A 392 30.02 -11.49 -9.34
C GLU A 392 29.70 -13.00 -9.19
N LEU A 393 28.45 -13.34 -8.92
CA LEU A 393 27.99 -14.73 -8.86
C LEU A 393 28.24 -15.46 -10.18
N THR A 394 27.98 -14.79 -11.30
CA THR A 394 28.25 -15.36 -12.64
C THR A 394 29.73 -15.72 -12.80
N LYS A 395 30.62 -14.80 -12.43
CA LYS A 395 32.07 -15.02 -12.53
C LYS A 395 32.57 -16.12 -11.61
N THR A 396 32.07 -16.17 -10.38
CA THR A 396 32.55 -17.10 -9.35
C THR A 396 32.01 -18.52 -9.51
N SER A 397 30.77 -18.68 -9.99
CA SER A 397 30.14 -20.00 -10.18
C SER A 397 30.34 -20.59 -11.57
N GLY A 398 30.65 -19.78 -12.58
CA GLY A 398 30.67 -20.19 -13.99
C GLY A 398 29.28 -20.40 -14.63
N LYS A 399 28.19 -20.24 -13.86
CA LYS A 399 26.81 -20.24 -14.37
C LYS A 399 26.38 -18.80 -14.66
N ALA A 400 25.79 -18.55 -15.82
CA ALA A 400 25.30 -17.22 -16.16
C ALA A 400 24.05 -16.85 -15.35
N TYR A 401 24.08 -15.72 -14.68
CA TYR A 401 22.91 -15.10 -14.03
C TYR A 401 22.67 -13.73 -14.65
N HIS A 402 21.51 -13.58 -15.28
CA HIS A 402 21.05 -12.38 -15.94
C HIS A 402 19.84 -11.85 -15.17
N LEU A 403 20.09 -10.79 -14.41
CA LEU A 403 19.05 -10.03 -13.72
C LEU A 403 18.29 -9.19 -14.74
N GLU A 404 16.97 -9.35 -14.78
CA GLU A 404 16.09 -8.47 -15.53
C GLU A 404 16.19 -7.07 -14.93
N THR A 405 16.68 -6.14 -15.74
CA THR A 405 16.63 -4.72 -15.41
C THR A 405 15.33 -4.16 -15.98
N PRO A 406 14.47 -3.56 -15.13
CA PRO A 406 13.27 -2.90 -15.62
C PRO A 406 13.64 -1.90 -16.70
N ALA A 407 12.81 -1.78 -17.74
CA ALA A 407 12.93 -0.71 -18.70
C ALA A 407 12.56 0.62 -18.03
N LEU A 408 13.48 1.17 -17.25
CA LEU A 408 13.32 2.49 -16.68
C LEU A 408 13.35 3.49 -17.83
N GLY A 409 12.36 4.38 -17.87
CA GLY A 409 12.06 5.31 -18.96
C GLY A 409 13.16 6.33 -19.32
N ASN A 410 14.43 6.06 -18.98
CA ASN A 410 15.59 6.73 -19.55
C ASN A 410 15.92 6.25 -20.98
N GLU A 411 15.10 5.36 -21.55
CA GLU A 411 15.03 5.20 -23.00
C GLU A 411 14.57 6.54 -23.64
N SER A 412 15.16 6.86 -24.80
CA SER A 412 15.00 8.15 -25.50
C SER A 412 13.55 8.66 -25.59
N PHE A 413 13.32 9.96 -25.73
CA PHE A 413 12.02 10.61 -26.02
C PHE A 413 11.08 9.81 -26.94
N LEU A 414 11.62 9.17 -27.98
CA LEU A 414 10.89 8.31 -28.92
C LEU A 414 10.28 7.06 -28.27
N SER A 415 10.90 6.49 -27.24
CA SER A 415 10.37 5.38 -26.46
C SER A 415 9.17 5.80 -25.60
N ARG A 416 9.17 7.02 -25.06
CA ARG A 416 8.04 7.53 -24.27
C ARG A 416 6.81 7.76 -25.15
N VAL A 417 7.00 8.37 -26.32
CA VAL A 417 5.95 8.59 -27.32
C VAL A 417 5.43 7.26 -27.89
N ARG A 418 6.31 6.30 -28.15
CA ARG A 418 5.89 4.96 -28.60
C ARG A 418 5.18 4.17 -27.48
N ALA A 419 5.58 4.31 -26.21
CA ALA A 419 4.94 3.65 -25.07
C ALA A 419 3.52 4.18 -24.80
N SER A 420 3.30 5.48 -25.00
CA SER A 420 1.97 6.09 -24.95
C SER A 420 1.09 5.78 -26.18
N LEU A 421 1.68 5.23 -27.24
CA LEU A 421 0.99 4.84 -28.49
C LEU A 421 0.85 3.31 -28.61
N GLU A 422 0.90 2.57 -27.50
CA GLU A 422 0.81 1.09 -27.45
C GLU A 422 1.92 0.30 -28.19
N PHE A 423 3.00 0.95 -28.65
CA PHE A 423 4.03 0.31 -29.48
C PHE A 423 5.13 -0.46 -28.71
N PHE A 424 5.09 -0.52 -27.37
CA PHE A 424 6.01 -1.38 -26.61
C PHE A 424 5.31 -2.62 -26.07
N SER A 425 6.04 -3.74 -26.10
CA SER A 425 5.65 -4.99 -25.47
C SER A 425 5.32 -4.76 -24.00
N ASN A 426 4.19 -5.33 -23.56
CA ASN A 426 3.53 -5.19 -22.26
C ASN A 426 4.35 -5.59 -21.01
N GLY A 427 5.57 -5.08 -20.83
CA GLY A 427 6.44 -5.45 -19.70
C GLY A 427 7.05 -6.85 -19.81
N THR A 428 7.19 -7.38 -21.04
CA THR A 428 7.75 -8.71 -21.28
C THR A 428 9.22 -8.76 -20.88
N VAL A 429 9.59 -9.75 -20.05
CA VAL A 429 10.96 -9.96 -19.58
C VAL A 429 11.86 -10.37 -20.74
N SER A 430 13.10 -9.90 -20.73
CA SER A 430 14.05 -10.24 -21.80
C SER A 430 14.33 -11.74 -21.86
N GLY A 431 14.42 -12.31 -23.07
CA GLY A 431 14.56 -13.76 -23.26
C GLY A 431 15.86 -14.36 -22.67
N GLY A 432 16.86 -13.54 -22.39
CA GLY A 432 18.12 -13.94 -21.74
C GLY A 432 18.08 -13.90 -20.21
N SER A 433 17.08 -13.25 -19.62
CA SER A 433 16.96 -13.14 -18.17
C SER A 433 16.57 -14.47 -17.54
N ASN A 434 17.21 -14.76 -16.41
CA ASN A 434 16.90 -15.92 -15.59
C ASN A 434 16.72 -15.57 -14.10
N ILE A 435 16.81 -14.27 -13.77
CA ILE A 435 16.43 -13.71 -12.48
C ILE A 435 15.55 -12.49 -12.71
N VAL A 436 14.42 -12.38 -12.03
CA VAL A 436 13.63 -11.14 -11.94
C VAL A 436 13.56 -10.74 -10.47
N ALA A 437 13.96 -9.51 -10.15
CA ALA A 437 13.85 -8.97 -8.80
C ALA A 437 12.63 -8.05 -8.69
N THR A 438 11.92 -8.17 -7.57
CA THR A 438 10.76 -7.36 -7.24
C THR A 438 11.05 -6.60 -5.95
N LEU A 439 11.08 -5.27 -6.02
CA LEU A 439 11.42 -4.39 -4.89
C LEU A 439 10.13 -3.82 -4.30
N ASN A 440 9.75 -4.27 -3.10
CA ASN A 440 8.55 -3.84 -2.39
C ASN A 440 8.92 -3.27 -1.02
N GLY A 441 9.91 -2.37 -1.00
CA GLY A 441 10.40 -1.70 0.20
C GLY A 441 11.00 -2.67 1.20
N GLY A 442 10.26 -3.00 2.26
CA GLY A 442 10.68 -3.94 3.31
C GLY A 442 10.95 -5.37 2.83
N ALA A 443 10.58 -5.71 1.58
CA ALA A 443 10.80 -7.04 1.02
C ALA A 443 11.43 -7.00 -0.38
N LEU A 444 12.51 -7.77 -0.55
CA LEU A 444 13.07 -8.12 -1.85
C LEU A 444 12.58 -9.50 -2.25
N GLY A 445 11.79 -9.57 -3.32
CA GLY A 445 11.43 -10.83 -3.97
C GLY A 445 12.39 -11.17 -5.10
N LEU A 446 12.77 -12.44 -5.24
CA LEU A 446 13.49 -12.95 -6.40
C LEU A 446 12.72 -14.10 -7.05
N HIS A 447 12.51 -13.99 -8.35
CA HIS A 447 12.02 -15.06 -9.20
C HIS A 447 13.20 -15.66 -9.95
N VAL A 448 13.36 -16.97 -9.86
CA VAL A 448 14.46 -17.72 -10.45
C VAL A 448 13.91 -18.64 -11.52
N LYS A 449 14.45 -18.51 -12.74
CA LYS A 449 14.18 -19.44 -13.83
C LYS A 449 15.00 -20.71 -13.59
N PRO A 450 14.38 -21.91 -13.62
CA PRO A 450 15.14 -23.16 -13.47
C PRO A 450 16.20 -23.30 -14.56
N ALA A 451 17.35 -23.89 -14.25
CA ALA A 451 18.44 -24.06 -15.21
C ALA A 451 18.01 -24.82 -16.48
N GLN A 452 17.08 -25.76 -16.33
CA GLN A 452 16.49 -26.55 -17.42
C GLN A 452 14.96 -26.40 -17.37
N GLY A 453 14.45 -25.22 -17.74
CA GLY A 453 13.02 -24.97 -17.72
C GLY A 453 12.61 -23.60 -18.28
N GLN A 454 11.32 -23.33 -18.19
CA GLN A 454 10.68 -22.06 -18.50
C GLN A 454 10.34 -21.31 -17.21
N TRP A 455 9.93 -20.04 -17.34
CA TRP A 455 9.54 -19.25 -16.18
C TRP A 455 8.39 -19.88 -15.40
N LYS A 456 7.42 -20.51 -16.04
CA LYS A 456 6.31 -21.21 -15.35
C LYS A 456 6.72 -22.42 -14.51
N ASP A 457 7.95 -22.92 -14.67
CA ASP A 457 8.44 -24.09 -13.95
C ASP A 457 9.00 -23.69 -12.58
N THR A 458 8.88 -24.57 -11.58
CA THR A 458 9.38 -24.31 -10.21
C THR A 458 10.89 -24.59 -10.12
N PRO A 459 11.71 -23.65 -9.60
CA PRO A 459 13.15 -23.88 -9.47
C PRO A 459 13.46 -24.92 -8.38
N ASP A 460 14.52 -25.72 -8.60
CA ASP A 460 14.98 -26.66 -7.58
C ASP A 460 15.71 -25.92 -6.46
N TYR A 461 15.37 -26.24 -5.20
CA TYR A 461 15.96 -25.52 -4.08
C TYR A 461 17.48 -25.72 -3.99
N GLN A 462 18.00 -26.93 -4.19
CA GLN A 462 19.42 -27.23 -4.03
C GLN A 462 20.25 -26.75 -5.23
N GLY A 463 19.74 -26.95 -6.44
CA GLY A 463 20.44 -26.67 -7.70
C GLY A 463 20.30 -25.23 -8.20
N ASP A 464 19.15 -24.60 -7.99
CA ASP A 464 18.87 -23.25 -8.50
C ASP A 464 18.88 -22.19 -7.40
N ILE A 465 18.22 -22.41 -6.27
CA ILE A 465 18.01 -21.40 -5.22
C ILE A 465 19.20 -21.25 -4.26
N ALA A 466 19.67 -22.35 -3.67
CA ALA A 466 20.69 -22.33 -2.62
C ALA A 466 22.03 -21.67 -3.05
N PRO A 467 22.53 -21.85 -4.29
CA PRO A 467 23.74 -21.16 -4.75
C PRO A 467 23.57 -19.64 -4.80
N ILE A 468 22.40 -19.17 -5.28
CA ILE A 468 22.06 -17.74 -5.32
C ILE A 468 22.02 -17.18 -3.90
N LEU A 469 21.27 -17.84 -2.99
CA LEU A 469 21.13 -17.40 -1.60
C LEU A 469 22.49 -17.28 -0.89
N LYS A 470 23.35 -18.30 -0.99
CA LYS A 470 24.66 -18.28 -0.31
C LYS A 470 25.52 -17.10 -0.76
N HIS A 471 25.59 -16.84 -2.07
CA HIS A 471 26.39 -15.74 -2.59
C HIS A 471 25.77 -14.38 -2.27
N LEU A 472 24.45 -14.23 -2.49
CA LEU A 472 23.74 -12.99 -2.20
C LEU A 472 23.87 -12.62 -0.71
N LEU A 473 23.61 -13.55 0.20
CA LEU A 473 23.74 -13.31 1.64
C LEU A 473 25.19 -12.98 2.03
N LEU A 474 26.19 -13.65 1.43
CA LEU A 474 27.60 -13.37 1.71
C LEU A 474 27.96 -11.95 1.32
N THR A 475 27.54 -11.52 0.12
CA THR A 475 27.81 -10.18 -0.38
C THR A 475 27.09 -9.13 0.45
N LEU A 476 25.82 -9.35 0.79
CA LEU A 476 25.05 -8.44 1.64
C LEU A 476 25.66 -8.29 3.04
N HIS A 477 26.04 -9.38 3.70
CA HIS A 477 26.67 -9.31 5.03
C HIS A 477 28.04 -8.63 5.02
N LYS A 478 28.86 -8.85 3.99
CA LYS A 478 30.15 -8.16 3.82
C LYS A 478 30.00 -6.63 3.68
N ASN A 479 28.82 -6.16 3.27
CA ASN A 479 28.50 -4.76 3.13
C ASN A 479 27.58 -4.25 4.26
N GLU A 480 27.44 -4.99 5.36
CA GLU A 480 26.58 -4.64 6.52
C GLU A 480 25.09 -4.52 6.18
N GLN A 481 24.66 -5.11 5.06
CA GLN A 481 23.29 -5.06 4.53
C GLN A 481 22.61 -6.44 4.55
N GLY A 482 23.09 -7.35 5.41
CA GLY A 482 22.47 -8.67 5.59
C GLY A 482 20.99 -8.56 5.98
N PRO A 483 20.10 -9.38 5.39
CA PRO A 483 18.67 -9.33 5.67
C PRO A 483 18.34 -9.87 7.06
N GLU A 484 17.23 -9.43 7.61
CA GLU A 484 16.69 -9.87 8.90
C GLU A 484 16.21 -11.32 8.83
N ALA A 485 15.56 -11.68 7.74
CA ALA A 485 15.04 -13.01 7.51
C ALA A 485 15.06 -13.40 6.03
N VAL A 486 15.16 -14.70 5.79
CA VAL A 486 15.17 -15.30 4.45
C VAL A 486 14.04 -16.31 4.39
N LEU A 487 13.19 -16.17 3.38
CA LEU A 487 12.08 -17.07 3.11
C LEU A 487 12.28 -17.70 1.74
N SER A 488 11.89 -18.96 1.61
CA SER A 488 11.87 -19.64 0.33
C SER A 488 10.52 -20.30 0.11
N LYS A 489 10.00 -20.19 -1.11
CA LYS A 489 8.77 -20.85 -1.53
C LYS A 489 9.04 -22.33 -1.77
N GLN A 490 8.29 -23.19 -1.09
CA GLN A 490 8.33 -24.64 -1.26
C GLN A 490 6.91 -25.14 -1.59
N GLY A 491 6.66 -25.38 -2.88
CA GLY A 491 5.33 -25.70 -3.38
C GLY A 491 4.38 -24.52 -3.18
N ASN A 492 3.37 -24.71 -2.34
CA ASN A 492 2.29 -23.75 -2.12
C ASN A 492 2.44 -22.94 -0.81
N ARG A 493 3.62 -22.97 -0.17
CA ARG A 493 3.89 -22.29 1.10
C ARG A 493 5.29 -21.72 1.15
N TYR A 494 5.52 -20.74 2.02
CA TYR A 494 6.87 -20.31 2.38
C TYR A 494 7.39 -21.07 3.59
N VAL A 495 8.71 -21.21 3.64
CA VAL A 495 9.45 -21.69 4.81
C VAL A 495 10.54 -20.68 5.16
N PHE A 496 10.88 -20.63 6.44
CA PHE A 496 12.01 -19.84 6.91
C PHE A 496 13.31 -20.60 6.65
N ILE A 497 14.33 -19.91 6.14
CA ILE A 497 15.65 -20.47 5.88
C ILE A 497 16.63 -19.86 6.89
N PRO A 498 16.90 -20.53 8.03
CA PRO A 498 17.93 -20.07 8.95
C PRO A 498 19.30 -20.17 8.27
N TYR A 499 20.21 -19.27 8.62
CA TYR A 499 21.58 -19.29 8.11
C TYR A 499 22.57 -18.75 9.13
N ARG A 500 23.85 -19.04 8.92
CA ARG A 500 24.97 -18.51 9.72
C ARG A 500 25.97 -17.82 8.82
N TYR A 501 26.47 -16.67 9.26
CA TYR A 501 27.57 -15.94 8.66
C TYR A 501 28.76 -15.95 9.63
N ASP A 502 29.90 -16.49 9.19
CA ASP A 502 31.12 -16.60 10.00
C ASP A 502 32.20 -15.56 9.65
N GLY A 503 31.86 -14.59 8.79
CA GLY A 503 32.79 -13.58 8.26
C GLY A 503 33.36 -13.95 6.88
N ALA A 504 33.43 -15.24 6.54
CA ALA A 504 34.00 -15.72 5.28
C ALA A 504 32.98 -16.42 4.38
N ALA A 505 31.98 -17.08 4.97
CA ALA A 505 31.03 -17.92 4.27
C ALA A 505 29.62 -17.83 4.87
N ILE A 506 28.64 -18.29 4.08
CA ILE A 506 27.25 -18.49 4.50
C ILE A 506 26.96 -19.98 4.56
N GLN A 507 26.52 -20.45 5.72
CA GLN A 507 25.96 -21.79 5.90
C GLN A 507 24.44 -21.68 5.99
N LEU A 508 23.73 -22.16 4.96
CA LEU A 508 22.28 -22.36 5.03
C LEU A 508 21.99 -23.56 5.94
N LEU A 509 21.07 -23.38 6.88
CA LEU A 509 20.60 -24.42 7.78
C LEU A 509 19.31 -25.06 7.21
N PRO A 510 18.84 -26.20 7.75
CA PRO A 510 17.59 -26.80 7.33
C PRO A 510 16.42 -25.82 7.43
N ALA A 511 15.55 -25.83 6.42
CA ALA A 511 14.36 -25.01 6.39
C ALA A 511 13.42 -25.35 7.55
N VAL A 512 12.78 -24.32 8.11
CA VAL A 512 11.89 -24.43 9.26
C VAL A 512 10.49 -23.94 8.86
N PRO A 513 9.41 -24.65 9.25
CA PRO A 513 8.05 -24.15 9.13
C PRO A 513 7.85 -22.76 9.75
N LEU A 514 6.97 -21.93 9.19
CA LEU A 514 6.78 -20.55 9.65
C LEU A 514 6.27 -20.44 11.09
N ASP A 515 5.44 -21.38 11.54
CA ASP A 515 4.93 -21.47 12.91
C ASP A 515 6.03 -21.72 13.95
N GLN A 516 7.17 -22.27 13.52
CA GLN A 516 8.37 -22.50 14.33
C GLN A 516 9.47 -21.45 14.08
N SER A 517 9.21 -20.47 13.22
CA SER A 517 10.16 -19.41 12.89
C SER A 517 10.11 -18.26 13.90
N PRO A 518 11.17 -17.43 14.02
CA PRO A 518 11.14 -16.24 14.87
C PRO A 518 10.13 -15.18 14.42
N LEU A 519 9.61 -15.31 13.19
CA LEU A 519 8.56 -14.43 12.66
C LEU A 519 7.19 -14.72 13.27
N ASN A 520 6.99 -15.86 13.93
CA ASN A 520 5.77 -16.13 14.68
C ASN A 520 5.84 -15.46 16.07
N SER A 521 5.84 -14.14 16.09
CA SER A 521 5.91 -13.33 17.31
C SER A 521 5.07 -12.06 17.19
N PRO A 522 4.73 -11.39 18.31
CA PRO A 522 3.96 -10.14 18.28
C PRO A 522 4.60 -9.01 17.46
N ALA A 523 5.91 -9.05 17.23
CA ALA A 523 6.62 -8.08 16.38
C ALA A 523 6.23 -8.19 14.90
N TYR A 524 5.72 -9.35 14.46
CA TYR A 524 5.26 -9.60 13.10
C TYR A 524 3.82 -10.15 13.14
N PRO A 525 2.83 -9.25 13.30
CA PRO A 525 1.44 -9.66 13.46
C PRO A 525 0.99 -10.51 12.27
N MET A 526 0.35 -11.64 12.59
CA MET A 526 -0.22 -12.61 11.64
C MET A 526 0.78 -13.08 10.55
N ALA A 527 2.09 -13.07 10.81
CA ALA A 527 3.11 -13.37 9.79
C ALA A 527 2.90 -14.71 9.08
N VAL A 528 2.55 -15.76 9.83
CA VAL A 528 2.29 -17.10 9.27
C VAL A 528 1.15 -17.05 8.25
N GLN A 529 0.02 -16.42 8.59
CA GLN A 529 -1.13 -16.32 7.70
C GLN A 529 -0.81 -15.47 6.47
N ARG A 530 -0.18 -14.31 6.67
CA ARG A 530 0.14 -13.37 5.58
C ARG A 530 1.11 -13.96 4.56
N LEU A 531 2.16 -14.65 5.03
CA LEU A 531 3.10 -15.36 4.16
C LEU A 531 2.45 -16.56 3.47
N ASN A 532 1.58 -17.30 4.16
CA ASN A 532 0.81 -18.37 3.55
C ASN A 532 -0.19 -17.87 2.51
N GLY A 533 -0.71 -16.66 2.69
CA GLY A 533 -1.59 -15.96 1.76
C GLY A 533 -0.88 -15.38 0.54
N LEU A 534 0.43 -15.14 0.61
CA LEU A 534 1.23 -14.71 -0.55
C LEU A 534 1.42 -15.84 -1.57
N ALA A 535 1.59 -17.09 -1.12
CA ALA A 535 1.84 -18.21 -2.01
C ALA A 535 0.57 -18.68 -2.73
N SER A 536 0.62 -18.76 -4.07
CA SER A 536 -0.43 -19.34 -4.91
C SER A 536 -0.78 -20.77 -4.47
N ARG A 537 -2.07 -21.11 -4.38
CA ARG A 537 -2.54 -22.42 -3.87
C ARG A 537 -3.19 -23.29 -4.95
N LEU A 538 -3.74 -22.69 -5.99
CA LEU A 538 -4.38 -23.39 -7.09
C LEU A 538 -3.52 -23.30 -8.36
N PRO A 539 -3.54 -24.32 -9.24
CA PRO A 539 -2.85 -24.26 -10.53
C PRO A 539 -3.30 -23.10 -11.44
N THR A 540 -4.49 -22.55 -11.16
CA THR A 540 -5.10 -21.44 -11.90
C THR A 540 -4.85 -20.07 -11.26
N ASP A 541 -4.14 -20.03 -10.13
CA ASP A 541 -3.70 -18.79 -9.53
C ASP A 541 -2.53 -18.22 -10.34
N ALA A 542 -2.47 -16.89 -10.43
CA ALA A 542 -1.34 -16.22 -11.04
C ALA A 542 -0.05 -16.57 -10.27
N GLN A 543 1.05 -16.80 -10.99
CA GLN A 543 2.33 -17.19 -10.38
C GLN A 543 3.21 -15.96 -10.18
N SER A 544 2.70 -14.97 -9.44
CA SER A 544 3.38 -13.71 -9.17
C SER A 544 4.14 -13.65 -7.84
N ALA A 545 4.01 -14.68 -6.99
CA ALA A 545 4.76 -14.79 -5.75
C ALA A 545 6.23 -15.19 -6.01
N PRO A 546 7.21 -14.54 -5.38
CA PRO A 546 8.64 -14.79 -5.61
C PRO A 546 9.10 -16.13 -5.01
N ASP A 547 10.18 -16.72 -5.53
CA ASP A 547 10.73 -17.98 -5.02
C ASP A 547 11.55 -17.78 -3.73
N ILE A 548 12.15 -16.59 -3.60
CA ILE A 548 12.91 -16.14 -2.45
C ILE A 548 12.35 -14.80 -2.00
N VAL A 549 12.20 -14.61 -0.69
CA VAL A 549 11.97 -13.29 -0.09
C VAL A 549 13.08 -13.00 0.90
N LEU A 550 13.73 -11.85 0.77
CA LEU A 550 14.59 -11.28 1.80
C LEU A 550 13.83 -10.16 2.51
N LEU A 551 13.76 -10.23 3.83
CA LEU A 551 13.19 -9.16 4.65
C LEU A 551 14.28 -8.18 5.06
N ALA A 552 14.04 -6.90 4.81
CA ALA A 552 15.00 -5.84 5.10
C ALA A 552 15.20 -5.71 6.61
N ASP A 553 16.45 -5.58 7.05
CA ASP A 553 16.74 -5.34 8.47
C ASP A 553 16.37 -3.90 8.86
N ARG A 554 15.16 -3.75 9.39
CA ARG A 554 14.61 -2.44 9.79
C ARG A 554 15.34 -1.86 10.98
N SER A 555 16.02 -2.67 11.80
CA SER A 555 16.90 -2.16 12.87
C SER A 555 18.10 -1.38 12.32
N LYS A 556 18.52 -1.71 11.08
CA LYS A 556 19.56 -1.00 10.32
C LYS A 556 19.00 0.10 9.43
N LYS A 557 17.68 0.31 9.42
CA LYS A 557 16.95 1.21 8.51
C LYS A 557 17.11 0.83 7.03
N LEU A 558 17.31 -0.45 6.73
CA LEU A 558 17.45 -0.97 5.38
C LEU A 558 16.10 -0.97 4.64
N THR A 559 16.14 -0.78 3.32
CA THR A 559 15.00 -1.04 2.43
C THR A 559 15.45 -1.45 1.03
N TYR A 560 14.55 -2.03 0.25
CA TYR A 560 14.75 -2.45 -1.13
C TYR A 560 13.91 -1.58 -2.07
N LEU A 561 14.55 -0.63 -2.75
CA LEU A 561 13.91 0.34 -3.62
C LEU A 561 14.75 0.59 -4.87
N ASN A 562 14.08 0.95 -5.96
CA ASN A 562 14.76 1.23 -7.22
C ASN A 562 15.41 2.63 -7.19
N LYS A 563 16.74 2.68 -7.07
CA LYS A 563 17.51 3.95 -7.02
C LYS A 563 17.46 4.76 -8.31
N ARG A 564 17.09 4.15 -9.44
CA ARG A 564 17.01 4.82 -10.74
C ARG A 564 15.64 5.42 -11.04
N ASP A 565 14.76 5.52 -10.04
CA ASP A 565 13.60 6.39 -10.16
C ASP A 565 14.07 7.82 -10.52
N TRP A 566 13.54 8.37 -11.60
CA TRP A 566 14.09 9.52 -12.34
C TRP A 566 14.14 10.82 -11.52
N ARG A 567 13.39 10.89 -10.40
CA ARG A 567 13.48 11.97 -9.42
C ARG A 567 14.84 12.02 -8.69
N VAL A 568 15.58 10.91 -8.64
CA VAL A 568 16.97 10.88 -8.15
C VAL A 568 17.92 11.58 -9.13
N LEU A 569 17.51 11.78 -10.39
CA LEU A 569 18.43 12.17 -11.47
C LEU A 569 18.25 13.60 -11.98
N GLU A 570 17.06 14.22 -11.99
CA GLU A 570 16.89 15.59 -12.51
C GLU A 570 15.81 16.39 -11.77
N GLY A 571 16.19 17.52 -11.15
CA GLY A 571 15.27 18.60 -10.76
C GLY A 571 14.99 18.76 -9.26
N LEU A 572 15.32 17.77 -8.44
CA LEU A 572 15.48 17.97 -7.00
C LEU A 572 16.89 18.51 -6.79
N ASP A 573 17.01 19.62 -6.06
CA ASP A 573 18.31 20.20 -5.74
C ASP A 573 19.22 19.10 -5.14
N VAL A 574 20.28 18.75 -5.86
CA VAL A 574 21.31 17.77 -5.49
C VAL A 574 21.99 18.11 -4.16
N THR A 575 21.74 19.29 -3.59
CA THR A 575 22.19 19.66 -2.25
C THR A 575 21.14 19.43 -1.15
N THR A 576 19.83 19.35 -1.47
CA THR A 576 18.76 19.18 -0.47
C THR A 576 18.16 17.78 -0.38
N HIS A 577 18.50 16.88 -1.31
CA HIS A 577 18.15 15.45 -1.28
C HIS A 577 16.82 15.13 -0.56
N ARG A 578 15.68 15.32 -1.24
CA ARG A 578 14.41 14.77 -0.76
C ARG A 578 14.44 13.25 -0.91
N HIS A 579 15.02 12.61 0.10
CA HIS A 579 15.12 11.18 0.21
C HIS A 579 13.80 10.61 0.71
N PHE A 580 13.51 9.35 0.38
CA PHE A 580 12.51 8.63 1.15
C PHE A 580 13.05 8.47 2.58
N HIS A 581 12.33 8.99 3.57
CA HIS A 581 12.69 8.92 4.99
C HIS A 581 11.96 7.80 5.72
N SER A 582 10.88 7.34 5.13
CA SER A 582 10.12 6.17 5.54
C SER A 582 9.70 5.38 4.30
N ASP A 583 9.43 4.11 4.51
CA ASP A 583 8.97 3.17 3.49
C ASP A 583 8.19 2.05 4.18
N HIS A 584 7.54 1.21 3.40
CA HIS A 584 6.63 0.18 3.87
C HIS A 584 6.94 -1.17 3.22
N GLY A 585 6.04 -2.15 3.28
CA GLY A 585 6.22 -3.48 2.68
C GLY A 585 6.84 -4.56 3.58
N HIS A 586 7.20 -4.25 4.83
CA HIS A 586 7.74 -5.23 5.78
C HIS A 586 6.64 -6.05 6.49
N LEU A 587 7.06 -7.09 7.23
CA LEU A 587 6.17 -7.85 8.12
C LEU A 587 6.01 -7.23 9.52
N ASN A 588 6.76 -6.18 9.85
CA ASN A 588 6.80 -5.64 11.21
C ASN A 588 5.47 -4.95 11.57
N ALA A 589 5.23 -4.76 12.86
CA ALA A 589 4.00 -4.13 13.34
C ALA A 589 3.75 -2.74 12.72
N SER A 590 4.78 -1.88 12.58
CA SER A 590 4.61 -0.53 12.02
C SER A 590 4.15 -0.50 10.56
N ASP A 591 4.60 -1.43 9.72
CA ASP A 591 4.12 -1.51 8.33
C ASP A 591 2.78 -2.27 8.25
N SER A 592 2.46 -3.09 9.24
CA SER A 592 1.39 -4.10 9.13
C SER A 592 0.11 -3.78 9.88
N LEU A 593 0.19 -3.06 10.99
CA LEU A 593 -0.97 -2.71 11.80
C LEU A 593 -1.65 -1.46 11.24
N VAL A 594 -2.84 -1.64 10.68
CA VAL A 594 -3.60 -0.62 9.93
C VAL A 594 -5.00 -0.49 10.52
N PRO A 595 -5.61 0.67 10.69
CA PRO A 595 -6.96 0.75 11.25
C PRO A 595 -7.97 -0.07 10.42
N ILE A 596 -8.87 -0.76 11.13
CA ILE A 596 -10.11 -1.34 10.58
C ILE A 596 -11.20 -0.95 11.58
N ILE A 597 -12.07 -0.01 11.20
CA ILE A 597 -13.13 0.51 12.07
C ILE A 597 -14.46 0.57 11.32
N PHE A 598 -15.49 -0.04 11.89
CA PHE A 598 -16.86 0.00 11.38
C PHE A 598 -17.69 0.98 12.20
N VAL A 599 -18.45 1.86 11.54
CA VAL A 599 -19.29 2.86 12.21
C VAL A 599 -20.67 2.86 11.59
N ARG A 600 -21.70 2.54 12.37
CA ARG A 600 -23.08 2.74 11.93
C ARG A 600 -23.41 4.23 11.96
N GLY A 601 -23.75 4.80 10.82
CA GLY A 601 -24.15 6.19 10.72
C GLY A 601 -25.36 6.50 11.61
N GLY A 602 -25.39 7.71 12.15
CA GLY A 602 -26.47 8.15 13.03
C GLY A 602 -26.45 7.57 14.45
N GLN A 603 -25.47 6.73 14.79
CA GLN A 603 -25.29 6.22 16.14
C GLN A 603 -24.89 7.34 17.11
N GLU A 604 -25.69 7.54 18.16
CA GLU A 604 -25.42 8.52 19.23
C GLU A 604 -24.69 7.94 20.45
N GLY A 605 -24.24 6.69 20.36
CA GLY A 605 -23.78 5.85 21.48
C GLY A 605 -23.03 6.62 22.58
N ARG A 606 -23.48 6.44 23.83
CA ARG A 606 -22.87 7.07 25.02
C ARG A 606 -21.99 6.13 25.82
N GLU A 607 -22.01 4.85 25.49
CA GLU A 607 -21.23 3.82 26.15
C GLU A 607 -20.11 3.36 25.23
N ALA A 608 -18.98 2.98 25.82
CA ALA A 608 -17.87 2.43 25.06
C ALA A 608 -18.28 1.09 24.46
N LEU A 609 -18.02 0.92 23.17
CA LEU A 609 -18.22 -0.35 22.49
C LEU A 609 -17.03 -1.27 22.77
N ALA A 610 -17.30 -2.56 22.86
CA ALA A 610 -16.25 -3.57 22.80
C ALA A 610 -15.56 -3.54 21.43
N THR A 611 -14.40 -4.19 21.36
CA THR A 611 -13.57 -4.24 20.15
C THR A 611 -13.52 -5.66 19.60
N ILE A 612 -13.09 -5.81 18.36
CA ILE A 612 -12.70 -7.11 17.80
C ILE A 612 -11.23 -7.34 18.15
N CYS A 613 -10.84 -8.54 18.57
CA CYS A 613 -9.45 -8.76 19.01
C CYS A 613 -8.46 -8.68 17.85
N GLU A 614 -8.70 -9.43 16.79
CA GLU A 614 -7.81 -9.56 15.65
C GLU A 614 -8.61 -9.67 14.36
N ALA A 615 -8.17 -9.01 13.30
CA ALA A 615 -8.74 -9.17 11.96
C ALA A 615 -7.72 -8.77 10.91
N SER A 616 -7.90 -9.25 9.68
CA SER A 616 -7.10 -8.84 8.54
C SER A 616 -7.89 -7.94 7.57
N VAL A 617 -7.20 -7.12 6.78
CA VAL A 617 -7.84 -6.32 5.72
C VAL A 617 -8.65 -7.17 4.73
N VAL A 618 -8.31 -8.45 4.54
CA VAL A 618 -9.10 -9.38 3.72
C VAL A 618 -10.50 -9.68 4.29
N ASP A 619 -10.72 -9.45 5.58
CA ASP A 619 -12.01 -9.69 6.25
C ASP A 619 -13.01 -8.55 5.98
N VAL A 620 -12.55 -7.40 5.48
CA VAL A 620 -13.39 -6.21 5.25
C VAL A 620 -14.44 -6.47 4.15
N THR A 621 -14.03 -6.96 2.98
CA THR A 621 -14.99 -7.26 1.89
C THR A 621 -16.07 -8.28 2.28
N PRO A 622 -15.75 -9.48 2.80
CA PRO A 622 -16.79 -10.42 3.20
C PRO A 622 -17.68 -9.87 4.31
N THR A 623 -17.16 -9.05 5.23
CA THR A 623 -17.98 -8.36 6.25
C THR A 623 -18.98 -7.39 5.61
N ILE A 624 -18.54 -6.54 4.68
CA ILE A 624 -19.44 -5.62 3.98
C ILE A 624 -20.48 -6.38 3.17
N LEU A 625 -20.06 -7.43 2.45
CA LEU A 625 -20.98 -8.25 1.66
C LEU A 625 -22.00 -8.95 2.54
N ASP A 626 -21.63 -9.41 3.73
CA ASP A 626 -22.57 -10.03 4.68
C ASP A 626 -23.59 -9.04 5.21
N ILE A 627 -23.16 -7.84 5.61
CA ILE A 627 -24.04 -6.76 6.04
C ILE A 627 -25.05 -6.41 4.93
N LEU A 628 -24.64 -6.47 3.66
CA LEU A 628 -25.48 -6.23 2.49
C LEU A 628 -26.27 -7.47 1.99
N GLY A 629 -26.19 -8.61 2.68
CA GLY A 629 -26.90 -9.85 2.30
C GLY A 629 -26.32 -10.58 1.08
N LEU A 630 -25.07 -10.30 0.72
CA LEU A 630 -24.36 -10.81 -0.46
C LEU A 630 -23.26 -11.86 -0.15
N LEU A 631 -23.03 -12.21 1.12
CA LEU A 631 -22.04 -13.22 1.51
C LEU A 631 -22.20 -14.58 0.80
N PRO A 632 -23.42 -15.11 0.53
CA PRO A 632 -23.57 -16.35 -0.23
C PRO A 632 -22.94 -16.29 -1.63
N SER A 633 -23.01 -15.14 -2.32
CA SER A 633 -22.39 -14.93 -3.63
C SER A 633 -20.86 -14.96 -3.57
N PHE A 634 -20.29 -14.42 -2.49
CA PHE A 634 -18.86 -14.49 -2.20
C PHE A 634 -18.41 -15.94 -1.98
N HIS A 635 -19.09 -16.67 -1.10
CA HIS A 635 -18.78 -18.08 -0.84
C HIS A 635 -18.94 -18.97 -2.08
N ALA A 636 -19.98 -18.76 -2.88
CA ALA A 636 -20.17 -19.50 -4.13
C ALA A 636 -19.03 -19.24 -5.14
N THR A 637 -18.58 -17.99 -5.25
CA THR A 637 -17.48 -17.60 -6.15
C THR A 637 -16.15 -18.23 -5.71
N LEU A 638 -15.92 -18.34 -4.39
CA LEU A 638 -14.65 -18.82 -3.82
C LEU A 638 -14.72 -20.24 -3.24
N GLN A 639 -15.74 -21.02 -3.58
CA GLN A 639 -15.99 -22.36 -2.98
C GLN A 639 -14.82 -23.34 -3.14
N ASN A 640 -14.00 -23.18 -4.18
CA ASN A 640 -12.83 -24.04 -4.46
C ASN A 640 -11.53 -23.50 -3.86
N ARG A 641 -11.57 -22.37 -3.15
CA ARG A 641 -10.40 -21.78 -2.51
C ARG A 641 -10.30 -22.25 -1.06
N PRO A 642 -9.09 -22.63 -0.59
CA PRO A 642 -8.85 -22.91 0.82
C PRO A 642 -9.29 -21.75 1.70
N ASP A 643 -9.74 -22.06 2.92
CA ASP A 643 -10.22 -21.04 3.85
C ASP A 643 -9.11 -20.06 4.24
N GLU A 644 -7.85 -20.51 4.35
CA GLU A 644 -6.72 -19.64 4.67
C GLU A 644 -6.39 -18.57 3.59
N MET A 645 -7.01 -18.66 2.40
CA MET A 645 -6.78 -17.73 1.29
C MET A 645 -7.85 -16.64 1.16
N LYS A 646 -8.92 -16.69 1.96
CA LYS A 646 -10.04 -15.75 1.92
C LYS A 646 -10.28 -15.14 3.30
N GLY A 647 -10.81 -13.94 3.32
CA GLY A 647 -11.28 -13.33 4.56
C GLY A 647 -12.58 -13.95 5.04
N HIS A 648 -12.91 -13.66 6.29
CA HIS A 648 -14.12 -14.09 6.97
C HIS A 648 -14.97 -12.87 7.34
N SER A 649 -16.29 -13.03 7.31
CA SER A 649 -17.19 -11.99 7.79
C SER A 649 -17.02 -11.81 9.30
N LEU A 650 -16.97 -10.56 9.73
CA LEU A 650 -16.93 -10.16 11.13
C LEU A 650 -18.33 -9.83 11.68
N ILE A 651 -19.40 -10.04 10.90
CA ILE A 651 -20.76 -9.57 11.26
C ILE A 651 -21.21 -10.11 12.62
N ASP A 652 -20.91 -11.39 12.94
CA ASP A 652 -21.33 -12.00 14.20
C ASP A 652 -20.71 -11.30 15.41
N ALA A 653 -19.44 -10.88 15.29
CA ALA A 653 -18.77 -10.12 16.35
C ALA A 653 -19.34 -8.71 16.44
N ILE A 654 -19.54 -8.04 15.30
CA ILE A 654 -20.08 -6.68 15.23
C ILE A 654 -21.50 -6.64 15.82
N ASP A 655 -22.38 -7.57 15.44
CA ASP A 655 -23.76 -7.63 15.90
C ASP A 655 -23.85 -7.82 17.41
N ARG A 656 -23.01 -8.69 17.99
CA ARG A 656 -22.94 -8.88 19.45
C ARG A 656 -22.45 -7.62 20.17
N ILE A 657 -21.46 -6.94 19.62
CA ILE A 657 -20.96 -5.68 20.18
C ILE A 657 -22.05 -4.60 20.15
N VAL A 658 -22.80 -4.49 19.04
CA VAL A 658 -23.89 -3.50 18.89
C VAL A 658 -25.08 -3.82 19.79
N THR A 659 -25.46 -5.09 19.90
CA THR A 659 -26.62 -5.56 20.70
C THR A 659 -26.31 -5.71 22.20
N LYS A 660 -25.03 -5.68 22.57
CA LYS A 660 -24.52 -5.91 23.94
C LYS A 660 -24.85 -7.30 24.50
N ASP A 661 -24.93 -8.28 23.60
CA ASP A 661 -25.07 -9.67 24.02
C ASP A 661 -23.82 -10.14 24.76
N HIS A 662 -23.99 -10.93 25.82
CA HIS A 662 -22.86 -11.45 26.59
C HIS A 662 -22.02 -12.41 25.74
N PRO A 663 -20.68 -12.26 25.72
CA PRO A 663 -19.84 -13.13 24.92
C PRO A 663 -19.88 -14.56 25.46
N THR A 664 -19.97 -15.53 24.55
CA THR A 664 -20.04 -16.97 24.90
C THR A 664 -18.68 -17.60 25.21
N GLY A 665 -17.59 -16.81 25.19
CA GLY A 665 -16.24 -17.21 25.58
C GLY A 665 -15.32 -17.65 24.44
N ASN A 666 -15.85 -17.92 23.24
CA ASN A 666 -15.07 -18.28 22.04
C ASN A 666 -15.12 -17.19 20.95
N GLU A 667 -15.64 -16.02 21.27
CA GLU A 667 -15.86 -14.96 20.29
C GLU A 667 -14.60 -14.08 20.17
N ASN A 668 -14.35 -13.60 18.96
CA ASN A 668 -13.28 -12.66 18.64
C ASN A 668 -13.63 -11.23 19.13
N ILE A 669 -13.96 -11.10 20.42
CA ILE A 669 -14.39 -9.86 21.07
C ILE A 669 -13.48 -9.58 22.27
N CYS A 670 -12.90 -8.38 22.27
CA CYS A 670 -11.98 -7.88 23.28
C CYS A 670 -12.60 -6.71 24.05
N GLY A 671 -11.91 -6.27 25.12
CA GLY A 671 -12.34 -5.13 25.93
C GLY A 671 -12.49 -3.84 25.11
N SER A 672 -13.21 -2.87 25.66
CA SER A 672 -13.51 -1.59 24.99
C SER A 672 -12.32 -0.63 24.84
N HIS A 673 -11.21 -0.90 25.53
CA HIS A 673 -10.01 -0.06 25.45
C HIS A 673 -9.15 -0.50 24.28
N ILE A 674 -8.82 0.46 23.41
CA ILE A 674 -7.86 0.25 22.33
C ILE A 674 -6.47 0.43 22.92
N THR A 675 -5.74 -0.67 23.04
CA THR A 675 -4.34 -0.66 23.43
C THR A 675 -3.46 -0.62 22.18
N VAL A 676 -2.54 0.33 22.10
CA VAL A 676 -1.46 0.25 21.10
C VAL A 676 -0.50 -0.84 21.58
N PRO A 677 -0.18 -1.86 20.76
CA PRO A 677 0.92 -2.76 21.07
C PRO A 677 2.17 -1.93 21.33
N LEU A 678 2.81 -2.11 22.48
CA LEU A 678 4.10 -1.48 22.73
C LEU A 678 5.10 -2.06 21.70
N PRO A 679 5.84 -1.21 20.96
CA PRO A 679 6.80 -1.67 19.96
C PRO A 679 7.94 -2.50 20.56
#